data_AF-A0A4R9Q8J9-F1
#
_entry.id   AF-A0A4R9Q8J9-F1
#
_cell.length_a   1.000
_cell.length_b   1.000
_cell.length_c   1.000
_cell.angle_alpha   90.00
_cell.angle_beta   90.00
_cell.angle_gamma   90.00
#
_symmetry.space_group_name_H-M   'P 1'
#
loop_
_entity.id
_entity.type
_entity.pdbx_description
1 polymer ?
#
loop_
_entity_poly.entity_id
_entity_poly.type
_entity_poly.pdbx_seq_one_letter_code
_entity_poly.pdbx_strand_id
1 'polypeptide(L)'
;MSRPATAAVRLLTGEREPVRLATTANIDVDAGGLLVIDGVPTEVGDRILVKDQTDGSENGIRTVSAGQWYRAADARTARTLQKGTTVAVQEGAINANKTFRFNTLDPVIGDDPISIVEYPLGGTAPAVARDYIDAPVYVADRAALAALDTGRDKVALIWNEGGRNGIFVFDASNQAVNVTNDPWQGVLVAPSSDASGASGAWRRIDLVSGSGAVRAISPLWFGVTLNGADSAAAFSAFLDFLVYTGIAGELPAGTITLGSRITKYIGAAGLALGGQGEDISILVWTSSDGGLDITSTHAAGKVQWSRQVELHHFSIKTSQASGGTAISHTISPISASSTSIMFDYHDLSIQGLDVDADYWDNCIVVTDGWNGTIERCSIKGIAGDNQSPFEMNDAIKLLRCNDCHVTGNHIYHAKVGVHCTSDLSSYGDGFVVSDNRIVGVDKGILADSSVANAWFGICNNHVNAYVRGIDLTNVVYTPIADNTVFKTNFSSQADWPGIYMSNAHFNIVTGNTISTPDAPSGVNNFGIFLTGGADNIIADNSFNNTTGGFFCIYQASSTTRNTIHGNIGDGTVDAIVGGDGSAGQSYISDNHPVTNLTTAASNDTTPSVGQAINGVLVTANAIATGITNFDDGYEGLELEVRIGDANTTFVNSASLALRGAQNTSPPNGAILTFRKVGSAWIETGRSYPVGSVIIGSYVKTAQSPIHAYASANSLQIVQRLENDSGASPTAALGFQVTNSGSETRSAKAGFGLTRNAANGRGQLGVYLRATNDNSDFNLADLKSGWNAAGLFHSFMGTTVASASIIVPTGNLFHVSGTTNITTIDGTGIIAGTTIRMIFDGILTVTTGSNLKMAGNFTTSASDMLLMTWDGTNWYEEGRSANA
;
A
#
# COMPACT_ATOMS: atom_id res chain seq x y z
N MET A 1 105.59 1.17 -40.21
CA MET A 1 104.24 0.70 -40.60
C MET A 1 103.40 1.93 -40.94
N SER A 2 103.08 2.13 -42.22
CA SER A 2 102.13 3.17 -42.66
C SER A 2 100.97 2.48 -43.39
N ARG A 3 99.80 2.53 -42.75
CA ARG A 3 98.52 2.00 -43.24
C ARG A 3 97.88 3.05 -44.18
N PRO A 4 97.23 2.65 -45.29
CA PRO A 4 96.89 3.54 -46.39
C PRO A 4 95.73 4.48 -46.06
N ALA A 5 95.78 5.72 -46.56
CA ALA A 5 94.65 6.65 -46.52
C ALA A 5 93.71 6.39 -47.70
N THR A 6 92.51 5.96 -47.32
CA THR A 6 91.26 5.76 -48.06
C THR A 6 90.98 6.83 -49.13
N ALA A 7 90.49 6.38 -50.29
CA ALA A 7 89.92 7.22 -51.33
C ALA A 7 88.71 8.01 -50.79
N ALA A 8 88.82 9.34 -50.77
CA ALA A 8 87.66 10.21 -50.55
C ALA A 8 86.85 10.28 -51.86
N VAL A 9 85.65 9.73 -51.83
CA VAL A 9 84.59 10.01 -52.80
C VAL A 9 84.34 11.50 -52.78
N ARG A 10 84.85 12.23 -53.78
CA ARG A 10 84.53 13.64 -53.99
C ARG A 10 83.08 13.71 -54.46
N LEU A 11 82.12 13.75 -53.52
CA LEU A 11 80.82 14.36 -53.82
C LEU A 11 81.16 15.74 -54.38
N LEU A 12 80.80 16.01 -55.63
CA LEU A 12 80.71 17.38 -56.12
C LEU A 12 79.63 18.04 -55.27
N THR A 13 80.03 18.65 -54.16
CA THR A 13 79.12 19.45 -53.36
C THR A 13 78.55 20.52 -54.29
N GLY A 14 77.23 20.66 -54.28
CA GLY A 14 76.49 21.67 -55.04
C GLY A 14 76.81 23.09 -54.60
N GLU A 15 77.83 23.30 -53.77
CA GLU A 15 78.27 24.59 -53.27
C GLU A 15 79.73 24.83 -53.68
N ARG A 16 80.02 26.03 -54.19
CA ARG A 16 81.38 26.52 -54.47
C ARG A 16 81.96 27.16 -53.22
N GLU A 17 83.29 27.18 -53.14
CA GLU A 17 83.97 27.93 -52.08
C GLU A 17 83.45 29.38 -52.05
N PRO A 18 83.18 29.93 -50.86
CA PRO A 18 82.69 31.29 -50.71
C PRO A 18 83.54 32.29 -51.50
N VAL A 19 82.88 33.29 -52.06
CA VAL A 19 83.55 34.45 -52.65
C VAL A 19 83.61 35.56 -51.62
N ARG A 20 84.65 36.39 -51.69
CA ARG A 20 84.78 37.52 -50.80
C ARG A 20 83.74 38.59 -51.14
N LEU A 21 83.60 38.94 -52.42
CA LEU A 21 82.67 39.98 -52.89
C LEU A 21 81.88 39.49 -54.11
N ALA A 22 80.77 40.15 -54.41
CA ALA A 22 80.03 39.97 -55.66
C ALA A 22 79.83 41.31 -56.36
N THR A 23 79.87 41.33 -57.68
CA THR A 23 79.64 42.56 -58.45
C THR A 23 78.25 43.14 -58.17
N THR A 24 78.11 44.44 -58.42
CA THR A 24 76.83 45.16 -58.41
C THR A 24 76.56 45.86 -59.75
N ALA A 25 77.53 45.83 -60.67
CA ALA A 25 77.48 46.41 -62.01
C ALA A 25 78.52 45.74 -62.92
N ASN A 26 78.48 46.07 -64.21
CA ASN A 26 79.44 45.59 -65.20
C ASN A 26 80.87 46.09 -64.92
N ILE A 27 81.85 45.20 -65.01
CA ILE A 27 83.29 45.48 -64.89
C ILE A 27 84.06 44.99 -66.13
N ASP A 28 85.26 45.53 -66.37
CA ASP A 28 86.17 45.04 -67.43
C ASP A 28 87.13 43.99 -66.84
N VAL A 29 86.80 42.72 -67.05
CA VAL A 29 87.56 41.58 -66.55
C VAL A 29 88.83 41.29 -67.36
N ASP A 30 88.93 41.79 -68.59
CA ASP A 30 90.07 41.55 -69.49
C ASP A 30 91.20 42.56 -69.28
N ALA A 31 90.85 43.83 -69.05
CA ALA A 31 91.80 44.80 -68.51
C ALA A 31 92.15 44.47 -67.04
N GLY A 32 91.15 44.06 -66.25
CA GLY A 32 91.28 43.68 -64.85
C GLY A 32 91.85 44.79 -63.95
N GLY A 33 92.75 44.43 -63.02
CA GLY A 33 93.32 45.34 -62.02
C GLY A 33 92.70 45.22 -60.62
N LEU A 34 93.19 46.01 -59.66
CA LEU A 34 92.62 46.06 -58.31
C LEU A 34 91.46 47.05 -58.28
N LEU A 35 90.24 46.53 -58.37
CA LEU A 35 88.99 47.31 -58.45
C LEU A 35 88.33 47.46 -57.07
N VAL A 36 87.32 48.33 -56.98
CA VAL A 36 86.42 48.39 -55.82
C VAL A 36 85.13 47.69 -56.20
N ILE A 37 84.83 46.57 -55.53
CA ILE A 37 83.64 45.75 -55.78
C ILE A 37 82.73 45.83 -54.56
N ASP A 38 81.46 46.17 -54.77
CA ASP A 38 80.45 46.31 -53.69
C ASP A 38 80.93 47.17 -52.51
N GLY A 39 81.63 48.26 -52.83
CA GLY A 39 82.18 49.22 -51.85
C GLY A 39 83.50 48.83 -51.19
N VAL A 40 84.09 47.67 -51.55
CA VAL A 40 85.31 47.14 -50.92
C VAL A 40 86.45 47.01 -51.96
N PRO A 41 87.67 47.52 -51.70
CA PRO A 41 88.82 47.32 -52.58
C PRO A 41 89.26 45.85 -52.60
N THR A 42 89.55 45.34 -53.80
CA THR A 42 90.04 43.98 -54.02
C THR A 42 91.56 43.88 -53.92
N GLU A 43 92.09 42.73 -53.51
CA GLU A 43 93.51 42.39 -53.51
C GLU A 43 93.82 41.24 -54.49
N VAL A 44 95.07 41.10 -54.93
CA VAL A 44 95.47 39.99 -55.82
C VAL A 44 95.19 38.65 -55.13
N GLY A 45 94.44 37.78 -55.80
CA GLY A 45 94.04 36.47 -55.27
C GLY A 45 92.62 36.41 -54.71
N ASP A 46 91.95 37.55 -54.52
CA ASP A 46 90.56 37.58 -54.07
C ASP A 46 89.63 36.81 -55.02
N ARG A 47 88.66 36.08 -54.46
CA ARG A 47 87.61 35.38 -55.22
C ARG A 47 86.38 36.28 -55.31
N ILE A 48 85.98 36.64 -56.52
CA ILE A 48 84.83 37.52 -56.76
C ILE A 48 83.77 36.79 -57.58
N LEU A 49 82.52 36.86 -57.14
CA LEU A 49 81.37 36.47 -57.96
C LEU A 49 81.04 37.60 -58.93
N VAL A 50 81.43 37.44 -60.17
CA VAL A 50 81.07 38.34 -61.28
C VAL A 50 79.71 37.88 -61.80
N LYS A 51 78.65 38.64 -61.52
CA LYS A 51 77.27 38.26 -61.84
C LYS A 51 76.49 39.29 -62.67
N ASP A 52 77.01 40.51 -62.84
CA ASP A 52 76.31 41.63 -63.49
C ASP A 52 77.01 42.11 -64.78
N GLN A 53 77.59 41.19 -65.55
CA GLN A 53 78.19 41.54 -66.84
C GLN A 53 77.13 41.80 -67.90
N THR A 54 77.45 42.71 -68.83
CA THR A 54 76.61 43.00 -70.00
C THR A 54 76.62 41.82 -70.95
N ASP A 55 77.79 41.21 -71.17
CA ASP A 55 77.90 39.88 -71.75
C ASP A 55 77.82 38.82 -70.64
N GLY A 56 76.67 38.15 -70.55
CA GLY A 56 76.44 37.11 -69.54
C GLY A 56 77.41 35.93 -69.66
N SER A 57 78.10 35.74 -70.79
CA SER A 57 79.11 34.68 -70.96
C SER A 57 80.34 34.90 -70.08
N GLU A 58 80.54 36.13 -69.58
CA GLU A 58 81.66 36.50 -68.71
C GLU A 58 81.37 36.27 -67.22
N ASN A 59 80.10 36.08 -66.85
CA ASN A 59 79.66 35.84 -65.49
C ASN A 59 80.25 34.54 -64.93
N GLY A 60 80.52 34.50 -63.63
CA GLY A 60 81.02 33.36 -62.88
C GLY A 60 81.97 33.79 -61.77
N ILE A 61 82.67 32.83 -61.16
CA ILE A 61 83.63 33.12 -60.10
C ILE A 61 84.99 33.40 -60.74
N ARG A 62 85.58 34.56 -60.45
CA ARG A 62 86.89 34.99 -60.96
C ARG A 62 87.88 35.27 -59.83
N THR A 63 89.17 35.16 -60.13
CA THR A 63 90.27 35.49 -59.22
C THR A 63 90.91 36.81 -59.65
N VAL A 64 91.01 37.74 -58.71
CA VAL A 64 91.55 39.09 -58.92
C VAL A 64 93.04 39.05 -59.22
N SER A 65 93.48 39.90 -60.16
CA SER A 65 94.87 40.11 -60.55
C SER A 65 95.15 41.59 -60.80
N ALA A 66 96.42 41.99 -60.82
CA ALA A 66 96.85 43.33 -61.23
C ALA A 66 96.68 43.59 -62.75
N GLY A 67 96.42 42.54 -63.53
CA GLY A 67 95.93 42.60 -64.91
C GLY A 67 94.64 41.79 -65.05
N GLN A 68 94.41 41.13 -66.19
CA GLN A 68 93.22 40.31 -66.46
C GLN A 68 92.79 39.39 -65.30
N TRP A 69 91.49 39.36 -65.02
CA TRP A 69 90.86 38.47 -64.04
C TRP A 69 90.44 37.15 -64.69
N TYR A 70 91.09 36.06 -64.29
CA TYR A 70 90.79 34.71 -64.79
C TYR A 70 89.66 34.06 -64.00
N ARG A 71 88.91 33.14 -64.63
CA ARG A 71 87.95 32.27 -63.93
C ARG A 71 88.67 31.45 -62.85
N ALA A 72 88.05 31.32 -61.69
CA ALA A 72 88.59 30.54 -60.59
C ALA A 72 88.75 29.06 -61.00
N ALA A 73 89.80 28.41 -60.50
CA ALA A 73 90.20 27.07 -60.95
C ALA A 73 89.12 25.99 -60.71
N ASP A 74 88.28 26.19 -59.69
CA ASP A 74 87.16 25.33 -59.30
C ASP A 74 85.82 25.73 -59.93
N ALA A 75 85.79 26.77 -60.77
CA ALA A 75 84.60 27.36 -61.37
C ALA A 75 84.78 27.68 -62.88
N ARG A 76 85.45 26.79 -63.62
CA ARG A 76 85.79 26.97 -65.05
C ARG A 76 85.31 25.85 -65.99
N THR A 77 84.36 25.02 -65.54
CA THR A 77 83.74 23.96 -66.36
C THR A 77 82.22 23.96 -66.22
N ALA A 78 81.50 23.46 -67.23
CA ALA A 78 80.03 23.31 -67.20
C ALA A 78 79.57 22.57 -65.94
N ARG A 79 80.25 21.47 -65.60
CA ARG A 79 79.95 20.64 -64.42
C ARG A 79 80.10 21.39 -63.10
N THR A 80 81.03 22.35 -63.01
CA THR A 80 81.28 23.12 -61.79
C THR A 80 80.33 24.30 -61.61
N LEU A 81 79.68 24.77 -62.68
CA LEU A 81 78.75 25.90 -62.69
C LEU A 81 77.33 25.47 -63.14
N GLN A 82 76.97 24.22 -62.87
CA GLN A 82 75.69 23.65 -63.27
C GLN A 82 74.52 24.31 -62.54
N LYS A 83 73.35 24.35 -63.18
CA LYS A 83 72.09 24.75 -62.55
C LYS A 83 71.91 24.10 -61.19
N GLY A 84 71.66 24.92 -60.17
CA GLY A 84 71.51 24.50 -58.78
C GLY A 84 72.80 24.58 -57.95
N THR A 85 73.95 24.84 -58.59
CA THR A 85 75.19 25.13 -57.84
C THR A 85 75.04 26.45 -57.09
N THR A 86 75.41 26.51 -55.82
CA THR A 86 75.34 27.70 -54.98
C THR A 86 76.72 28.26 -54.65
N VAL A 87 76.76 29.54 -54.27
CA VAL A 87 77.95 30.21 -53.74
C VAL A 87 77.52 31.30 -52.75
N ALA A 88 78.15 31.34 -51.58
CA ALA A 88 77.93 32.36 -50.57
C ALA A 88 78.90 33.54 -50.74
N VAL A 89 78.44 34.75 -50.43
CA VAL A 89 79.23 35.99 -50.47
C VAL A 89 79.53 36.47 -49.05
N GLN A 90 80.79 36.75 -48.74
CA GLN A 90 81.25 37.05 -47.38
C GLN A 90 81.14 38.52 -47.00
N GLU A 91 81.51 39.43 -47.90
CA GLU A 91 81.63 40.87 -47.66
C GLU A 91 80.94 41.68 -48.77
N GLY A 92 80.83 42.99 -48.55
CA GLY A 92 80.20 43.93 -49.49
C GLY A 92 79.00 44.67 -48.89
N ALA A 93 78.70 45.86 -49.38
CA ALA A 93 77.60 46.67 -48.87
C ALA A 93 76.22 46.10 -49.23
N ILE A 94 76.08 45.50 -50.41
CA ILE A 94 74.79 45.03 -50.97
C ILE A 94 74.66 43.50 -50.90
N ASN A 95 75.75 42.77 -51.13
CA ASN A 95 75.71 41.34 -51.37
C ASN A 95 76.23 40.47 -50.21
N ALA A 96 76.75 41.06 -49.11
CA ALA A 96 77.22 40.29 -47.96
C ALA A 96 76.13 39.37 -47.38
N ASN A 97 76.54 38.17 -46.95
CA ASN A 97 75.68 37.12 -46.37
C ASN A 97 74.59 36.56 -47.32
N LYS A 98 74.57 36.98 -48.59
CA LYS A 98 73.67 36.38 -49.58
C LYS A 98 74.27 35.11 -50.17
N THR A 99 73.40 34.18 -50.52
CA THR A 99 73.75 33.01 -51.34
C THR A 99 73.19 33.22 -52.74
N PHE A 100 74.00 32.95 -53.75
CA PHE A 100 73.58 32.95 -55.14
C PHE A 100 73.57 31.54 -55.68
N ARG A 101 72.68 31.27 -56.64
CA ARG A 101 72.64 30.01 -57.39
C ARG A 101 72.90 30.26 -58.87
N PHE A 102 73.70 29.39 -59.47
CA PHE A 102 73.80 29.24 -60.91
C PHE A 102 72.49 28.64 -61.43
N ASN A 103 71.91 29.25 -62.45
CA ASN A 103 70.57 28.91 -62.94
C ASN A 103 70.56 28.39 -64.39
N THR A 104 71.74 28.22 -64.99
CA THR A 104 71.91 27.77 -66.39
C THR A 104 72.29 26.29 -66.43
N LEU A 105 71.58 25.49 -67.23
CA LEU A 105 71.83 24.05 -67.36
C LEU A 105 72.87 23.81 -68.46
N ASP A 106 73.91 23.01 -68.18
CA ASP A 106 75.00 22.62 -69.09
C ASP A 106 75.65 23.79 -69.87
N PRO A 107 76.08 24.89 -69.20
CA PRO A 107 76.61 26.06 -69.91
C PRO A 107 77.97 25.78 -70.58
N VAL A 108 78.14 26.17 -71.84
CA VAL A 108 79.45 26.25 -72.50
C VAL A 108 80.21 27.47 -71.96
N ILE A 109 81.23 27.22 -71.14
CA ILE A 109 81.96 28.27 -70.41
C ILE A 109 82.73 29.18 -71.37
N GLY A 110 82.38 30.46 -71.40
CA GLY A 110 82.99 31.48 -72.25
C GLY A 110 82.20 31.81 -73.51
N ASP A 111 81.18 31.01 -73.85
CA ASP A 111 80.30 31.24 -75.02
C ASP A 111 78.84 31.48 -74.58
N ASP A 112 78.31 30.66 -73.67
CA ASP A 112 76.92 30.75 -73.23
C ASP A 112 76.73 31.76 -72.08
N PRO A 113 75.65 32.56 -72.07
CA PRO A 113 75.29 33.39 -70.93
C PRO A 113 75.04 32.59 -69.65
N ILE A 114 75.74 32.91 -68.57
CA ILE A 114 75.58 32.26 -67.26
C ILE A 114 74.67 33.11 -66.37
N SER A 115 73.40 32.70 -66.25
CA SER A 115 72.44 33.28 -65.31
C SER A 115 72.76 32.88 -63.86
N ILE A 116 72.87 33.89 -62.98
CA ILE A 116 73.14 33.76 -61.55
C ILE A 116 72.07 34.57 -60.80
N VAL A 117 71.36 33.95 -59.87
CA VAL A 117 70.25 34.59 -59.13
C VAL A 117 70.40 34.40 -57.63
N GLU A 118 69.87 35.33 -56.84
CA GLU A 118 69.83 35.19 -55.38
C GLU A 118 69.00 33.95 -54.97
N TYR A 119 69.51 33.20 -53.99
CA TYR A 119 68.86 32.03 -53.39
C TYR A 119 68.60 32.30 -51.90
N PRO A 120 67.37 32.68 -51.51
CA PRO A 120 67.06 33.00 -50.12
C PRO A 120 67.08 31.72 -49.26
N LEU A 121 67.95 31.69 -48.26
CA LEU A 121 67.95 30.66 -47.22
C LEU A 121 67.08 31.16 -46.05
N GLY A 122 65.84 30.68 -45.98
CA GLY A 122 64.92 30.93 -44.85
C GLY A 122 63.94 32.09 -45.08
N GLY A 123 62.70 31.77 -45.48
CA GLY A 123 61.60 32.72 -45.56
C GLY A 123 60.28 32.03 -45.22
N THR A 124 59.64 32.50 -44.16
CA THR A 124 58.30 32.15 -43.67
C THR A 124 57.28 32.11 -44.81
N ALA A 125 56.46 31.06 -44.87
CA ALA A 125 55.38 30.98 -45.86
C ALA A 125 54.34 32.11 -45.62
N PRO A 126 53.76 32.70 -46.69
CA PRO A 126 52.69 33.68 -46.58
C PRO A 126 51.40 33.03 -46.09
N ALA A 127 50.49 33.84 -45.55
CA ALA A 127 49.21 33.47 -44.93
C ALA A 127 48.38 32.38 -45.64
N VAL A 128 48.58 32.18 -46.95
CA VAL A 128 47.97 31.12 -47.77
C VAL A 128 48.27 29.70 -47.28
N ALA A 129 49.39 29.45 -46.59
CA ALA A 129 49.68 28.11 -46.07
C ALA A 129 48.72 27.65 -44.95
N ARG A 130 48.03 28.58 -44.27
CA ARG A 130 47.03 28.25 -43.24
C ARG A 130 45.73 27.68 -43.82
N ASP A 131 45.30 28.17 -44.99
CA ASP A 131 44.11 27.66 -45.70
C ASP A 131 44.32 26.22 -46.22
N TYR A 132 45.56 25.85 -46.57
CA TYR A 132 45.89 24.49 -47.02
C TYR A 132 45.98 23.45 -45.89
N ILE A 133 45.93 23.87 -44.62
CA ILE A 133 46.06 22.97 -43.46
C ILE A 133 44.70 22.56 -42.86
N ASP A 134 43.57 23.13 -43.32
CA ASP A 134 42.19 22.77 -42.90
C ASP A 134 42.05 22.61 -41.37
N ALA A 135 42.75 23.45 -40.60
CA ALA A 135 42.75 23.41 -39.16
C ALA A 135 41.76 24.43 -38.59
N PRO A 136 40.91 24.05 -37.62
CA PRO A 136 40.01 24.97 -36.94
C PRO A 136 40.74 26.17 -36.33
N VAL A 137 40.11 27.35 -36.39
CA VAL A 137 40.65 28.55 -35.75
C VAL A 137 40.39 28.48 -34.24
N TYR A 138 41.46 28.54 -33.44
CA TYR A 138 41.36 28.58 -31.97
C TYR A 138 41.15 30.02 -31.51
N VAL A 139 40.03 30.27 -30.83
CA VAL A 139 39.68 31.58 -30.28
C VAL A 139 39.47 31.48 -28.77
N ALA A 140 39.79 32.55 -28.03
CA ALA A 140 39.72 32.53 -26.57
C ALA A 140 38.27 32.44 -26.07
N ASP A 141 37.37 33.21 -26.69
CA ASP A 141 35.98 33.40 -26.24
C ASP A 141 35.04 33.69 -27.42
N ARG A 142 33.75 33.81 -27.12
CA ARG A 142 32.69 34.15 -28.08
C ARG A 142 32.85 35.51 -28.74
N ALA A 143 33.51 36.48 -28.10
CA ALA A 143 33.75 37.79 -28.71
C ALA A 143 34.80 37.68 -29.81
N ALA A 144 35.86 36.90 -29.56
CA ALA A 144 36.86 36.56 -30.58
C ALA A 144 36.26 35.69 -31.70
N LEU A 145 35.34 34.77 -31.38
CA LEU A 145 34.58 34.01 -32.39
C LEU A 145 33.75 34.93 -33.29
N ALA A 146 32.99 35.86 -32.71
CA ALA A 146 32.18 36.82 -33.45
C ALA A 146 33.02 37.70 -34.39
N ALA A 147 34.29 37.97 -34.06
CA ALA A 147 35.19 38.80 -34.85
C ALA A 147 35.88 38.10 -36.04
N LEU A 148 35.69 36.79 -36.21
CA LEU A 148 36.30 36.03 -37.31
C LEU A 148 35.75 36.45 -38.68
N ASP A 149 36.57 36.30 -39.73
CA ASP A 149 36.17 36.60 -41.11
C ASP A 149 35.35 35.42 -41.64
N THR A 150 34.02 35.54 -41.58
CA THR A 150 33.09 34.49 -41.99
C THR A 150 33.16 34.15 -43.49
N GLY A 151 33.84 34.97 -44.30
CA GLY A 151 34.17 34.65 -45.69
C GLY A 151 35.25 33.58 -45.82
N ARG A 152 36.21 33.57 -44.88
CA ARG A 152 37.39 32.68 -44.87
C ARG A 152 37.28 31.58 -43.83
N ASP A 153 36.98 31.93 -42.59
CA ASP A 153 36.90 31.03 -41.45
C ASP A 153 35.54 30.31 -41.47
N LYS A 154 35.54 28.97 -41.52
CA LYS A 154 34.31 28.15 -41.54
C LYS A 154 34.12 27.30 -40.29
N VAL A 155 35.20 26.99 -39.59
CA VAL A 155 35.22 26.19 -38.36
C VAL A 155 36.12 26.87 -37.35
N ALA A 156 35.64 27.02 -36.11
CA ALA A 156 36.39 27.60 -35.01
C ALA A 156 36.12 26.84 -33.70
N LEU A 157 37.10 26.86 -32.80
CA LEU A 157 36.97 26.28 -31.46
C LEU A 157 37.22 27.37 -30.41
N ILE A 158 36.24 27.55 -29.52
CA ILE A 158 36.41 28.31 -28.29
C ILE A 158 37.09 27.41 -27.26
N TRP A 159 38.22 27.85 -26.70
CA TRP A 159 39.00 27.05 -25.75
C TRP A 159 39.17 27.65 -24.35
N ASN A 160 38.90 28.94 -24.14
CA ASN A 160 39.17 29.63 -22.87
C ASN A 160 37.98 30.42 -22.33
N GLU A 161 36.79 29.83 -22.39
CA GLU A 161 35.54 30.42 -21.90
C GLU A 161 34.76 29.46 -20.99
N GLY A 162 35.50 28.58 -20.30
CA GLY A 162 34.94 27.64 -19.32
C GLY A 162 33.89 26.72 -19.93
N GLY A 163 32.69 26.70 -19.33
CA GLY A 163 31.56 25.87 -19.78
C GLY A 163 31.05 26.18 -21.20
N ARG A 164 31.48 27.30 -21.79
CA ARG A 164 31.11 27.72 -23.15
C ARG A 164 32.09 27.20 -24.23
N ASN A 165 33.18 26.56 -23.84
CA ASN A 165 34.10 25.93 -24.77
C ASN A 165 33.37 24.96 -25.72
N GLY A 166 33.85 24.86 -26.95
CA GLY A 166 33.26 23.98 -27.97
C GLY A 166 33.61 24.37 -29.39
N ILE A 167 33.20 23.52 -30.32
CA ILE A 167 33.42 23.72 -31.75
C ILE A 167 32.18 24.38 -32.37
N PHE A 168 32.43 25.35 -33.24
CA PHE A 168 31.42 26.11 -33.96
C PHE A 168 31.69 26.05 -35.46
N VAL A 169 30.61 25.92 -36.23
CA VAL A 169 30.63 25.98 -37.70
C VAL A 169 29.78 27.17 -38.13
N PHE A 170 30.29 27.95 -39.08
CA PHE A 170 29.55 29.07 -39.60
C PHE A 170 28.41 28.59 -40.52
N ASP A 171 27.17 28.90 -40.15
CA ASP A 171 25.98 28.66 -40.96
C ASP A 171 25.57 29.97 -41.64
N ALA A 172 25.77 30.02 -42.96
CA ALA A 172 25.52 31.21 -43.77
C ALA A 172 24.03 31.44 -44.11
N SER A 173 23.12 30.56 -43.67
CA SER A 173 21.68 30.78 -43.82
C SER A 173 21.19 31.87 -42.86
N ASN A 174 20.01 32.45 -43.11
CA ASN A 174 19.46 33.48 -42.22
C ASN A 174 19.10 32.86 -40.84
N GLN A 175 19.85 33.24 -39.80
CA GLN A 175 19.72 32.75 -38.44
C GLN A 175 19.05 33.77 -37.50
N ALA A 176 18.46 34.86 -38.02
CA ALA A 176 18.01 35.99 -37.20
C ALA A 176 16.99 35.60 -36.10
N VAL A 177 16.07 34.69 -36.40
CA VAL A 177 15.10 34.18 -35.42
C VAL A 177 15.80 33.37 -34.32
N ASN A 178 16.76 32.53 -34.69
CA ASN A 178 17.50 31.70 -33.73
C ASN A 178 18.41 32.54 -32.83
N VAL A 179 19.09 33.55 -33.39
CA VAL A 179 19.91 34.51 -32.61
C VAL A 179 19.06 35.31 -31.64
N THR A 180 17.87 35.73 -32.05
CA THR A 180 16.93 36.46 -31.16
C THR A 180 16.50 35.60 -29.96
N ASN A 181 16.31 34.29 -30.17
CA ASN A 181 15.90 33.35 -29.11
C ASN A 181 17.08 32.76 -28.32
N ASP A 182 18.33 32.99 -28.72
CA ASP A 182 19.56 32.68 -27.95
C ASP A 182 20.34 33.96 -27.58
N PRO A 183 19.76 34.89 -26.80
CA PRO A 183 20.39 36.17 -26.49
C PRO A 183 21.68 36.02 -25.66
N TRP A 184 21.88 34.87 -25.01
CA TRP A 184 23.07 34.56 -24.23
C TRP A 184 24.16 33.88 -25.05
N GLN A 185 23.92 33.64 -26.34
CA GLN A 185 24.86 33.10 -27.30
C GLN A 185 25.45 31.76 -26.87
N GLY A 186 24.61 30.86 -26.35
CA GLY A 186 25.06 29.55 -25.90
C GLY A 186 25.26 28.54 -27.03
N VAL A 187 24.36 28.58 -28.01
CA VAL A 187 24.33 27.70 -29.18
C VAL A 187 24.67 28.47 -30.46
N LEU A 188 24.25 29.74 -30.57
CA LEU A 188 24.51 30.61 -31.72
C LEU A 188 25.28 31.87 -31.31
N VAL A 189 26.38 32.14 -32.02
CA VAL A 189 27.15 33.38 -31.90
C VAL A 189 27.06 34.14 -33.23
N ALA A 190 26.34 35.26 -33.27
CA ALA A 190 26.28 36.09 -34.47
C ALA A 190 27.64 36.77 -34.74
N PRO A 191 28.08 36.89 -36.01
CA PRO A 191 29.32 37.60 -36.33
C PRO A 191 29.18 39.09 -36.03
N SER A 192 30.28 39.74 -35.64
CA SER A 192 30.31 41.18 -35.32
C SER A 192 29.98 42.06 -36.53
N SER A 193 30.18 41.54 -37.75
CA SER A 193 29.79 42.17 -39.01
C SER A 193 28.26 42.23 -39.21
N ASP A 194 27.50 41.34 -38.57
CA ASP A 194 26.04 41.32 -38.60
C ASP A 194 25.48 40.65 -37.33
N ALA A 195 25.37 41.45 -36.27
CA ALA A 195 24.87 40.98 -34.98
C ALA A 195 23.39 40.55 -35.01
N SER A 196 22.66 40.82 -36.10
CA SER A 196 21.27 40.36 -36.24
C SER A 196 21.17 38.88 -36.58
N GLY A 197 22.25 38.26 -37.07
CA GLY A 197 22.24 36.89 -37.59
C GLY A 197 21.62 36.73 -38.98
N ALA A 198 21.21 37.82 -39.64
CA ALA A 198 20.61 37.76 -40.99
C ALA A 198 21.58 37.23 -42.06
N SER A 199 22.87 37.52 -41.91
CA SER A 199 23.96 37.05 -42.77
C SER A 199 24.58 35.72 -42.32
N GLY A 200 23.96 35.03 -41.35
CA GLY A 200 24.47 33.79 -40.77
C GLY A 200 24.92 33.93 -39.31
N ALA A 201 25.19 32.78 -38.69
CA ALA A 201 25.70 32.71 -37.32
C ALA A 201 26.64 31.50 -37.14
N TRP A 202 27.57 31.61 -36.20
CA TRP A 202 28.38 30.49 -35.73
C TRP A 202 27.51 29.57 -34.89
N ARG A 203 27.31 28.33 -35.34
CA ARG A 203 26.48 27.33 -34.66
C ARG A 203 27.35 26.29 -33.98
N ARG A 204 27.08 26.04 -32.70
CA ARG A 204 27.72 24.97 -31.94
C ARG A 204 27.41 23.61 -32.56
N ILE A 205 28.44 22.83 -32.90
CA ILE A 205 28.24 21.48 -33.48
C ILE A 205 27.98 20.41 -32.43
N ASP A 206 28.33 20.66 -31.16
CA ASP A 206 28.08 19.73 -30.05
C ASP A 206 26.59 19.38 -29.88
N LEU A 207 25.69 20.15 -30.51
CA LEU A 207 24.25 19.89 -30.55
C LEU A 207 23.88 18.68 -31.42
N VAL A 208 24.72 18.28 -32.38
CA VAL A 208 24.47 17.11 -33.24
C VAL A 208 25.59 16.09 -32.99
N SER A 209 25.22 14.93 -32.49
CA SER A 209 26.16 13.81 -32.29
C SER A 209 26.76 13.35 -33.63
N GLY A 210 27.88 12.64 -33.60
CA GLY A 210 28.49 12.06 -34.79
C GLY A 210 27.58 11.07 -35.56
N SER A 211 26.47 10.63 -34.95
CA SER A 211 25.43 9.79 -35.58
C SER A 211 24.25 10.60 -36.15
N GLY A 212 24.27 11.93 -36.06
CA GLY A 212 23.19 12.80 -36.53
C GLY A 212 22.05 13.02 -35.53
N ALA A 213 22.08 12.39 -34.36
CA ALA A 213 21.09 12.61 -33.30
C ALA A 213 21.36 13.93 -32.56
N VAL A 214 20.30 14.69 -32.28
CA VAL A 214 20.38 15.92 -31.48
C VAL A 214 20.73 15.55 -30.03
N ARG A 215 21.80 16.14 -29.49
CA ARG A 215 22.21 15.98 -28.09
C ARG A 215 21.42 16.95 -27.20
N ALA A 216 21.29 16.61 -25.92
CA ALA A 216 20.70 17.50 -24.94
C ALA A 216 21.52 18.79 -24.80
N ILE A 217 20.83 19.89 -24.54
CA ILE A 217 21.44 21.22 -24.41
C ILE A 217 21.95 21.40 -22.97
N SER A 218 23.19 21.86 -22.83
CA SER A 218 23.77 22.12 -21.50
C SER A 218 23.57 23.58 -21.06
N PRO A 219 23.20 23.84 -19.79
CA PRO A 219 23.14 25.20 -19.24
C PRO A 219 24.51 25.90 -19.24
N LEU A 220 25.62 25.14 -19.22
CA LEU A 220 26.99 25.68 -19.25
C LEU A 220 27.26 26.52 -20.49
N TRP A 221 26.62 26.20 -21.61
CA TRP A 221 26.74 26.94 -22.85
C TRP A 221 26.18 28.37 -22.71
N PHE A 222 25.19 28.56 -21.84
CA PHE A 222 24.57 29.86 -21.56
C PHE A 222 25.36 30.65 -20.50
N GLY A 223 26.52 30.15 -20.06
CA GLY A 223 27.37 30.81 -19.07
C GLY A 223 26.95 30.54 -17.63
N VAL A 224 26.12 29.52 -17.39
CA VAL A 224 25.91 28.99 -16.06
C VAL A 224 27.24 28.49 -15.51
N THR A 225 27.52 28.82 -14.25
CA THR A 225 28.74 28.39 -13.55
C THR A 225 28.42 27.29 -12.54
N LEU A 226 29.37 26.39 -12.32
CA LEU A 226 29.26 25.32 -11.33
C LEU A 226 30.01 25.69 -10.05
N ASN A 227 29.43 25.32 -8.91
CA ASN A 227 30.01 25.49 -7.57
C ASN A 227 30.48 26.92 -7.30
N GLY A 228 29.71 27.90 -7.80
CA GLY A 228 30.17 29.28 -7.93
C GLY A 228 29.06 30.31 -7.80
N ALA A 229 29.20 31.39 -8.58
CA ALA A 229 28.35 32.55 -8.53
C ALA A 229 26.90 32.26 -8.96
N ASP A 230 26.00 33.15 -8.55
CA ASP A 230 24.61 33.15 -9.01
C ASP A 230 24.54 33.07 -10.55
N SER A 231 23.79 32.08 -11.03
CA SER A 231 23.58 31.79 -12.44
C SER A 231 22.11 31.90 -12.85
N ALA A 232 21.24 32.49 -12.02
CA ALA A 232 19.79 32.55 -12.26
C ALA A 232 19.41 33.14 -13.62
N ALA A 233 20.02 34.25 -14.03
CA ALA A 233 19.73 34.89 -15.32
C ALA A 233 20.16 34.02 -16.51
N ALA A 234 21.34 33.40 -16.44
CA ALA A 234 21.86 32.50 -17.47
C ALA A 234 21.03 31.20 -17.57
N PHE A 235 20.66 30.64 -16.42
CA PHE A 235 19.81 29.44 -16.34
C PHE A 235 18.39 29.71 -16.86
N SER A 236 17.84 30.89 -16.54
CA SER A 236 16.55 31.35 -17.06
C SER A 236 16.56 31.41 -18.59
N ALA A 237 17.60 31.96 -19.20
CA ALA A 237 17.73 32.02 -20.66
C ALA A 237 17.97 30.64 -21.30
N PHE A 238 18.68 29.75 -20.61
CA PHE A 238 18.81 28.35 -21.02
C PHE A 238 17.43 27.69 -21.14
N LEU A 239 16.56 27.83 -20.12
CA LEU A 239 15.20 27.27 -20.17
C LEU A 239 14.35 27.88 -21.29
N ASP A 240 14.47 29.19 -21.55
CA ASP A 240 13.77 29.83 -22.68
C ASP A 240 14.18 29.21 -24.02
N PHE A 241 15.46 28.88 -24.18
CA PHE A 241 15.96 28.22 -25.38
C PHE A 241 15.49 26.77 -25.51
N LEU A 242 15.36 26.02 -24.41
CA LEU A 242 14.75 24.68 -24.42
C LEU A 242 13.30 24.76 -24.90
N VAL A 243 12.52 25.70 -24.37
CA VAL A 243 11.11 25.92 -24.75
C VAL A 243 10.99 26.31 -26.22
N TYR A 244 11.87 27.19 -26.71
CA TYR A 244 11.91 27.59 -28.11
C TYR A 244 12.23 26.42 -29.06
N THR A 245 13.24 25.61 -28.73
CA THR A 245 13.72 24.54 -29.61
C THR A 245 12.93 23.23 -29.48
N GLY A 246 12.30 22.99 -28.33
CA GLY A 246 11.71 21.71 -27.96
C GLY A 246 12.75 20.60 -27.72
N ILE A 247 14.04 20.93 -27.66
CA ILE A 247 15.13 19.97 -27.37
C ILE A 247 15.27 19.87 -25.85
N ALA A 248 15.47 18.66 -25.34
CA ALA A 248 15.68 18.45 -23.91
C ALA A 248 17.00 19.07 -23.40
N GLY A 249 16.97 19.57 -22.17
CA GLY A 249 18.15 20.02 -21.45
C GLY A 249 18.76 18.90 -20.60
N GLU A 250 20.08 18.93 -20.42
CA GLU A 250 20.79 18.05 -19.49
C GLU A 250 21.64 18.88 -18.53
N LEU A 251 21.34 18.78 -17.23
CA LEU A 251 22.12 19.39 -16.17
C LEU A 251 23.46 18.65 -16.04
N PRO A 252 24.59 19.36 -15.98
CA PRO A 252 25.89 18.73 -15.73
C PRO A 252 25.98 18.20 -14.30
N ALA A 253 27.00 17.39 -14.02
CA ALA A 253 27.40 17.10 -12.64
C ALA A 253 27.96 18.37 -11.97
N GLY A 254 27.51 18.64 -10.75
CA GLY A 254 27.88 19.80 -9.93
C GLY A 254 26.66 20.64 -9.50
N THR A 255 26.94 21.68 -8.72
CA THR A 255 25.93 22.58 -8.16
C THR A 255 25.78 23.85 -8.98
N ILE A 256 24.56 24.18 -9.38
CA ILE A 256 24.19 25.47 -9.98
C ILE A 256 23.50 26.31 -8.92
N THR A 257 24.11 27.43 -8.55
CA THR A 257 23.55 28.40 -7.59
C THR A 257 22.59 29.36 -8.31
N LEU A 258 21.38 29.54 -7.77
CA LEU A 258 20.31 30.37 -8.32
C LEU A 258 19.82 31.38 -7.27
N GLY A 259 20.13 32.65 -7.48
CA GLY A 259 19.84 33.75 -6.57
C GLY A 259 18.41 34.29 -6.63
N SER A 260 17.56 33.75 -7.50
CA SER A 260 16.16 34.18 -7.64
C SER A 260 15.26 33.06 -8.16
N ARG A 261 13.95 33.15 -7.89
CA ARG A 261 12.90 32.37 -8.56
C ARG A 261 13.10 32.37 -10.08
N ILE A 262 12.87 31.23 -10.72
CA ILE A 262 12.89 31.11 -12.18
C ILE A 262 11.46 30.91 -12.66
N THR A 263 10.87 31.96 -13.22
CA THR A 263 9.51 31.94 -13.75
C THR A 263 9.51 31.76 -15.26
N LYS A 264 8.69 30.83 -15.77
CA LYS A 264 8.59 30.50 -17.19
C LYS A 264 7.14 30.37 -17.63
N TYR A 265 6.75 31.18 -18.62
CA TYR A 265 5.50 30.99 -19.35
C TYR A 265 5.81 30.27 -20.67
N ILE A 266 5.44 29.00 -20.75
CA ILE A 266 5.81 28.14 -21.89
C ILE A 266 4.70 27.99 -22.93
N GLY A 267 3.51 28.55 -22.65
CA GLY A 267 2.34 28.33 -23.52
C GLY A 267 2.10 26.84 -23.76
N ALA A 268 1.87 26.46 -25.02
CA ALA A 268 1.63 25.07 -25.44
C ALA A 268 2.92 24.32 -25.82
N ALA A 269 4.09 24.93 -25.61
CA ALA A 269 5.39 24.30 -25.88
C ALA A 269 5.73 23.26 -24.80
N GLY A 270 6.74 22.44 -25.09
CA GLY A 270 7.26 21.45 -24.15
C GLY A 270 8.52 21.95 -23.44
N LEU A 271 8.74 21.50 -22.21
CA LEU A 271 9.96 21.74 -21.44
C LEU A 271 10.42 20.43 -20.80
N ALA A 272 11.56 19.92 -21.26
CA ALA A 272 12.18 18.71 -20.70
C ALA A 272 13.57 19.03 -20.14
N LEU A 273 13.80 18.69 -18.88
CA LEU A 273 15.06 18.90 -18.19
C LEU A 273 15.44 17.66 -17.38
N GLY A 274 16.54 17.02 -17.78
CA GLY A 274 17.13 15.90 -17.07
C GLY A 274 18.42 16.28 -16.34
N GLY A 275 18.81 15.51 -15.34
CA GLY A 275 20.15 15.53 -14.77
C GLY A 275 20.83 14.17 -14.80
N GLN A 276 21.99 14.07 -14.15
CA GLN A 276 22.80 12.85 -14.11
C GLN A 276 22.55 11.98 -12.88
N GLY A 277 21.58 12.35 -12.04
CA GLY A 277 21.17 11.62 -10.83
C GLY A 277 21.03 12.51 -9.59
N GLU A 278 20.42 11.94 -8.57
CA GLU A 278 20.32 12.54 -7.23
C GLU A 278 21.71 12.92 -6.70
N ASP A 279 21.83 14.18 -6.25
CA ASP A 279 23.04 14.80 -5.71
C ASP A 279 24.28 14.74 -6.61
N ILE A 280 24.08 14.44 -7.90
CA ILE A 280 25.08 14.58 -8.96
C ILE A 280 24.84 15.89 -9.70
N SER A 281 23.61 16.11 -10.18
CA SER A 281 23.17 17.39 -10.75
C SER A 281 22.33 18.13 -9.71
N ILE A 282 22.76 19.31 -9.27
CA ILE A 282 22.11 20.01 -8.16
C ILE A 282 21.77 21.44 -8.57
N LEU A 283 20.50 21.82 -8.40
CA LEU A 283 20.07 23.21 -8.43
C LEU A 283 19.89 23.69 -6.98
N VAL A 284 20.54 24.79 -6.60
CA VAL A 284 20.42 25.38 -5.25
C VAL A 284 19.89 26.79 -5.36
N TRP A 285 18.72 27.05 -4.78
CA TRP A 285 18.21 28.41 -4.61
C TRP A 285 18.71 29.04 -3.31
N THR A 286 19.13 30.29 -3.40
CA THR A 286 19.58 31.07 -2.23
C THR A 286 18.62 32.19 -1.85
N SER A 287 17.59 32.48 -2.67
CA SER A 287 16.51 33.41 -2.32
C SER A 287 15.44 32.74 -1.47
N SER A 288 14.81 33.50 -0.57
CA SER A 288 13.66 33.02 0.20
C SER A 288 12.47 32.63 -0.68
N ASP A 289 12.20 33.34 -1.78
CA ASP A 289 11.19 32.92 -2.78
C ASP A 289 11.84 32.16 -3.94
N GLY A 290 12.59 31.09 -3.63
CA GLY A 290 13.25 30.27 -4.65
C GLY A 290 12.29 29.33 -5.41
N GLY A 291 12.86 28.61 -6.37
CA GLY A 291 12.20 27.50 -7.08
C GLY A 291 11.91 27.75 -8.55
N LEU A 292 11.38 26.72 -9.21
CA LEU A 292 10.90 26.74 -10.58
C LEU A 292 9.40 27.03 -10.60
N ASP A 293 8.99 28.04 -11.35
CA ASP A 293 7.59 28.45 -11.50
C ASP A 293 7.19 28.41 -12.97
N ILE A 294 6.45 27.39 -13.34
CA ILE A 294 6.09 27.10 -14.72
C ILE A 294 4.61 27.36 -14.91
N THR A 295 4.28 28.23 -15.86
CA THR A 295 2.91 28.39 -16.36
C THR A 295 2.83 27.86 -17.79
N SER A 296 1.95 26.89 -18.03
CA SER A 296 1.70 26.32 -19.36
C SER A 296 0.23 26.51 -19.76
N THR A 297 -0.02 26.56 -21.07
CA THR A 297 -1.38 26.46 -21.62
C THR A 297 -1.62 25.05 -22.12
N HIS A 298 -2.86 24.58 -22.05
CA HIS A 298 -3.25 23.31 -22.64
C HIS A 298 -2.94 23.26 -24.15
N ALA A 299 -2.24 22.22 -24.59
CA ALA A 299 -1.91 21.97 -25.98
C ALA A 299 -2.90 20.97 -26.60
N ALA A 300 -3.96 21.46 -27.25
CA ALA A 300 -4.86 20.61 -28.02
C ALA A 300 -4.12 19.99 -29.22
N GLY A 301 -4.15 18.66 -29.35
CA GLY A 301 -3.61 17.95 -30.53
C GLY A 301 -2.14 17.52 -30.45
N LYS A 302 -1.51 17.58 -29.27
CA LYS A 302 -0.30 16.77 -29.02
C LYS A 302 -0.66 15.28 -29.10
N VAL A 303 0.28 14.43 -29.55
CA VAL A 303 0.06 12.98 -29.58
C VAL A 303 -0.30 12.54 -28.16
N GLN A 304 -1.37 11.75 -28.01
CA GLN A 304 -1.68 11.05 -26.76
C GLN A 304 -0.36 10.47 -26.22
N TRP A 305 -0.06 10.69 -24.92
CA TRP A 305 1.18 10.25 -24.25
C TRP A 305 2.46 11.10 -24.42
N SER A 306 2.42 12.28 -25.05
CA SER A 306 3.57 13.21 -24.97
C SER A 306 3.50 14.09 -23.72
N ARG A 307 4.60 14.16 -22.95
CA ARG A 307 4.75 14.99 -21.74
C ARG A 307 4.97 16.45 -22.12
N GLN A 308 4.19 17.36 -21.53
CA GLN A 308 4.38 18.80 -21.75
C GLN A 308 5.53 19.35 -20.89
N VAL A 309 5.57 19.02 -19.60
CA VAL A 309 6.70 19.36 -18.72
C VAL A 309 7.30 18.08 -18.16
N GLU A 310 8.60 17.91 -18.28
CA GLU A 310 9.32 16.72 -17.79
C GLU A 310 10.55 17.17 -17.00
N LEU A 311 10.63 16.79 -15.72
CA LEU A 311 11.76 17.10 -14.85
C LEU A 311 12.24 15.81 -14.19
N HIS A 312 13.51 15.46 -14.37
CA HIS A 312 13.98 14.17 -13.88
C HIS A 312 15.48 14.05 -13.53
N HIS A 313 15.82 13.17 -12.58
CA HIS A 313 17.20 12.77 -12.26
C HIS A 313 18.12 13.90 -11.78
N PHE A 314 17.63 14.82 -10.94
CA PHE A 314 18.46 15.85 -10.29
C PHE A 314 17.92 16.27 -8.92
N SER A 315 18.76 16.98 -8.16
CA SER A 315 18.40 17.54 -6.87
C SER A 315 17.97 19.01 -6.96
N ILE A 316 16.92 19.37 -6.24
CA ILE A 316 16.41 20.73 -6.06
C ILE A 316 16.56 21.09 -4.59
N LYS A 317 17.45 22.03 -4.29
CA LYS A 317 17.76 22.44 -2.92
C LYS A 317 17.53 23.92 -2.69
N THR A 318 17.31 24.27 -1.43
CA THR A 318 17.23 25.64 -0.94
C THR A 318 18.22 25.84 0.21
N SER A 319 18.85 27.01 0.30
CA SER A 319 19.70 27.39 1.44
C SER A 319 18.97 28.29 2.44
N GLN A 320 17.63 28.18 2.50
CA GLN A 320 16.77 29.02 3.31
C GLN A 320 15.93 28.16 4.26
N ALA A 321 15.79 28.64 5.49
CA ALA A 321 14.99 28.03 6.54
C ALA A 321 13.48 28.32 6.42
N SER A 322 13.01 28.68 5.22
CA SER A 322 11.61 28.86 4.81
C SER A 322 11.61 29.49 3.42
N GLY A 323 10.54 29.24 2.68
CA GLY A 323 10.13 30.07 1.57
C GLY A 323 10.04 29.34 0.23
N GLY A 324 9.38 30.02 -0.70
CA GLY A 324 9.23 29.59 -2.08
C GLY A 324 8.47 28.28 -2.26
N THR A 325 8.48 27.76 -3.47
CA THR A 325 7.96 26.44 -3.78
C THR A 325 8.91 25.82 -4.78
N ALA A 326 9.47 24.64 -4.45
CA ALA A 326 10.56 24.07 -5.24
C ALA A 326 10.17 23.91 -6.72
N ILE A 327 8.96 23.39 -6.96
CA ILE A 327 8.32 23.30 -8.27
C ILE A 327 6.87 23.77 -8.15
N SER A 328 6.54 24.88 -8.80
CA SER A 328 5.16 25.29 -9.05
C SER A 328 4.82 25.11 -10.52
N HIS A 329 3.71 24.45 -10.81
CA HIS A 329 3.22 24.28 -12.17
C HIS A 329 1.74 24.64 -12.26
N THR A 330 1.44 25.74 -12.94
CA THR A 330 0.08 26.22 -13.17
C THR A 330 -0.32 26.01 -14.63
N ILE A 331 -1.47 25.38 -14.84
CA ILE A 331 -2.07 25.25 -16.16
C ILE A 331 -3.10 26.38 -16.32
N SER A 332 -2.84 27.30 -17.24
CA SER A 332 -3.68 28.48 -17.46
C SER A 332 -3.95 28.72 -18.95
N PRO A 333 -5.22 28.95 -19.37
CA PRO A 333 -6.43 28.93 -18.56
C PRO A 333 -6.77 27.52 -18.04
N ILE A 334 -7.63 27.46 -17.01
CA ILE A 334 -8.14 26.20 -16.45
C ILE A 334 -8.70 25.33 -17.60
N SER A 335 -8.19 24.11 -17.74
CA SER A 335 -8.67 23.18 -18.75
C SER A 335 -9.92 22.44 -18.27
N ALA A 336 -10.92 22.32 -19.14
CA ALA A 336 -12.13 21.54 -18.88
C ALA A 336 -12.03 20.06 -19.32
N SER A 337 -10.97 19.68 -20.04
CA SER A 337 -10.68 18.29 -20.46
C SER A 337 -9.24 18.16 -20.98
N SER A 338 -8.59 17.01 -20.82
CA SER A 338 -7.26 16.75 -21.40
C SER A 338 -7.14 15.34 -22.00
N THR A 339 -6.36 15.21 -23.07
CA THR A 339 -5.88 13.91 -23.62
C THR A 339 -4.35 13.79 -23.59
N SER A 340 -3.67 14.77 -22.96
CA SER A 340 -2.21 14.92 -22.94
C SER A 340 -1.68 14.80 -21.51
N ILE A 341 -0.52 14.16 -21.34
CA ILE A 341 0.24 14.16 -20.07
C ILE A 341 0.79 15.55 -19.84
N MET A 342 0.28 16.28 -18.84
CA MET A 342 0.69 17.68 -18.63
C MET A 342 2.03 17.81 -17.93
N PHE A 343 2.37 16.87 -17.04
CA PHE A 343 3.65 16.85 -16.35
C PHE A 343 4.09 15.43 -16.01
N ASP A 344 5.40 15.21 -15.99
CA ASP A 344 6.02 14.02 -15.42
C ASP A 344 7.24 14.44 -14.60
N TYR A 345 7.16 14.24 -13.29
CA TYR A 345 8.21 14.58 -12.33
C TYR A 345 8.70 13.30 -11.67
N HIS A 346 9.94 12.90 -11.98
CA HIS A 346 10.43 11.62 -11.50
C HIS A 346 11.90 11.57 -11.16
N ASP A 347 12.26 10.73 -10.18
CA ASP A 347 13.64 10.53 -9.74
C ASP A 347 14.30 11.88 -9.31
N LEU A 348 13.52 12.73 -8.64
CA LEU A 348 13.96 14.02 -8.11
C LEU A 348 14.27 13.93 -6.61
N SER A 349 15.27 14.67 -6.15
CA SER A 349 15.56 14.84 -4.72
C SER A 349 15.31 16.29 -4.30
N ILE A 350 14.30 16.54 -3.47
CA ILE A 350 13.85 17.89 -3.10
C ILE A 350 13.96 18.07 -1.59
N GLN A 351 14.91 18.90 -1.15
CA GLN A 351 15.21 19.07 0.28
C GLN A 351 15.96 20.37 0.56
N GLY A 352 16.14 20.72 1.83
CA GLY A 352 17.09 21.75 2.25
C GLY A 352 18.54 21.41 1.87
N LEU A 353 19.37 22.42 1.70
CA LEU A 353 20.81 22.25 1.54
C LEU A 353 21.43 21.76 2.85
N ASP A 354 21.12 22.43 3.97
CA ASP A 354 21.25 21.88 5.32
C ASP A 354 19.93 21.21 5.70
N VAL A 355 19.92 19.88 5.80
CA VAL A 355 18.70 19.10 6.07
C VAL A 355 18.15 19.28 7.50
N ASP A 356 18.90 19.97 8.37
CA ASP A 356 18.52 20.26 9.74
C ASP A 356 18.18 21.75 9.96
N ALA A 357 18.23 22.58 8.91
CA ALA A 357 17.93 24.02 9.01
C ALA A 357 17.14 24.58 7.82
N ASP A 358 17.37 24.09 6.61
CA ASP A 358 16.78 24.60 5.37
C ASP A 358 15.58 23.76 4.92
N TYR A 359 14.55 24.40 4.38
CA TYR A 359 13.39 23.71 3.81
C TYR A 359 12.57 24.63 2.90
N TRP A 360 11.76 24.01 2.04
CA TRP A 360 10.78 24.69 1.20
C TRP A 360 9.44 24.83 1.93
N ASP A 361 8.71 25.94 1.73
CA ASP A 361 7.34 26.04 2.27
C ASP A 361 6.42 24.98 1.63
N ASN A 362 6.62 24.72 0.33
CA ASN A 362 6.02 23.59 -0.39
C ASN A 362 7.05 23.01 -1.37
N CYS A 363 7.05 21.69 -1.57
CA CYS A 363 7.95 21.08 -2.55
C CYS A 363 7.35 21.11 -3.96
N ILE A 364 6.31 20.31 -4.23
CA ILE A 364 5.66 20.27 -5.55
C ILE A 364 4.24 20.78 -5.41
N VAL A 365 3.88 21.81 -6.18
CA VAL A 365 2.52 22.33 -6.27
C VAL A 365 2.08 22.35 -7.73
N VAL A 366 1.07 21.54 -8.06
CA VAL A 366 0.42 21.59 -9.37
C VAL A 366 -0.98 22.15 -9.24
N THR A 367 -1.33 23.08 -10.12
CA THR A 367 -2.63 23.74 -10.17
C THR A 367 -3.27 23.51 -11.54
N ASP A 368 -4.49 22.99 -11.55
CA ASP A 368 -5.29 22.71 -12.75
C ASP A 368 -4.66 21.67 -13.71
N GLY A 369 -3.85 20.76 -13.16
CA GLY A 369 -3.13 19.72 -13.92
C GLY A 369 -3.97 18.49 -14.27
N TRP A 370 -3.61 17.83 -15.38
CA TRP A 370 -4.26 16.62 -15.89
C TRP A 370 -3.25 15.54 -16.29
N ASN A 371 -3.59 14.27 -16.09
CA ASN A 371 -2.85 13.10 -16.59
C ASN A 371 -1.36 13.13 -16.21
N GLY A 372 -1.03 13.66 -15.03
CA GLY A 372 0.36 13.90 -14.63
C GLY A 372 0.86 12.94 -13.57
N THR A 373 2.17 12.69 -13.58
CA THR A 373 2.84 11.74 -12.68
C THR A 373 3.86 12.44 -11.79
N ILE A 374 3.87 12.05 -10.52
CA ILE A 374 4.93 12.37 -9.56
C ILE A 374 5.39 11.04 -8.97
N GLU A 375 6.57 10.57 -9.37
CA GLU A 375 7.02 9.24 -9.02
C GLU A 375 8.50 9.15 -8.63
N ARG A 376 8.81 8.25 -7.69
CA ARG A 376 10.20 8.01 -7.22
C ARG A 376 10.92 9.29 -6.77
N CYS A 377 10.18 10.30 -6.29
CA CYS A 377 10.78 11.50 -5.72
C CYS A 377 11.13 11.26 -4.24
N SER A 378 12.27 11.80 -3.82
CA SER A 378 12.71 11.89 -2.43
C SER A 378 12.49 13.31 -1.93
N ILE A 379 11.53 13.51 -1.04
CA ILE A 379 11.14 14.82 -0.52
C ILE A 379 11.40 14.85 0.99
N LYS A 380 12.14 15.87 1.43
CA LYS A 380 12.45 16.04 2.84
C LYS A 380 12.29 17.50 3.26
N GLY A 381 11.41 17.74 4.23
CA GLY A 381 11.36 18.97 5.00
C GLY A 381 12.14 18.87 6.31
N ILE A 382 11.79 19.71 7.28
CA ILE A 382 12.43 19.78 8.59
C ILE A 382 11.42 19.43 9.70
N ALA A 383 11.92 18.79 10.75
CA ALA A 383 11.25 18.72 12.05
C ALA A 383 11.91 19.78 12.95
N GLY A 384 11.17 20.80 13.38
CA GLY A 384 11.71 22.07 13.90
C GLY A 384 12.62 22.03 15.15
N ASP A 385 12.96 20.86 15.69
CA ASP A 385 13.73 20.71 16.94
C ASP A 385 14.08 19.24 17.28
N ASN A 386 14.17 18.34 16.28
CA ASN A 386 14.14 16.89 16.50
C ASN A 386 12.84 16.35 17.12
N GLN A 387 11.73 17.11 17.16
CA GLN A 387 10.52 16.68 17.88
C GLN A 387 9.20 17.42 17.55
N SER A 388 8.95 17.89 16.32
CA SER A 388 7.65 18.47 15.89
C SER A 388 7.25 19.79 16.60
N PRO A 389 6.62 20.77 15.90
CA PRO A 389 5.93 20.63 14.62
C PRO A 389 6.85 20.67 13.38
N PHE A 390 6.35 20.12 12.27
CA PHE A 390 7.01 20.20 10.96
C PHE A 390 6.80 21.58 10.36
N GLU A 391 7.79 22.10 9.63
CA GLU A 391 7.71 23.49 9.13
C GLU A 391 7.26 23.59 7.67
N MET A 392 7.66 22.64 6.82
CA MET A 392 7.16 22.52 5.44
C MET A 392 5.64 22.29 5.46
N ASN A 393 4.89 23.06 4.67
CA ASN A 393 3.43 22.94 4.63
C ASN A 393 2.99 21.71 3.84
N ASP A 394 3.22 21.71 2.52
CA ASP A 394 2.81 20.61 1.64
C ASP A 394 4.05 20.03 0.93
N ALA A 395 4.32 18.73 1.10
CA ALA A 395 5.34 18.06 0.29
C ALA A 395 4.87 17.92 -1.18
N ILE A 396 3.66 17.43 -1.39
CA ILE A 396 3.01 17.41 -2.71
C ILE A 396 1.60 17.99 -2.57
N LYS A 397 1.31 19.06 -3.30
CA LYS A 397 0.00 19.68 -3.38
C LYS A 397 -0.55 19.64 -4.80
N LEU A 398 -1.78 19.16 -4.92
CA LEU A 398 -2.54 19.14 -6.17
C LEU A 398 -3.83 19.91 -5.99
N LEU A 399 -3.92 21.07 -6.63
CA LEU A 399 -5.05 21.97 -6.59
C LEU A 399 -5.87 21.80 -7.88
N ARG A 400 -7.14 21.38 -7.77
CA ARG A 400 -8.05 21.15 -8.91
C ARG A 400 -7.47 20.24 -10.01
N CYS A 401 -6.65 19.26 -9.63
CA CYS A 401 -6.05 18.33 -10.58
C CYS A 401 -6.97 17.12 -10.86
N ASN A 402 -6.82 16.51 -12.04
CA ASN A 402 -7.60 15.36 -12.50
C ASN A 402 -6.66 14.31 -13.11
N ASP A 403 -6.94 13.02 -12.96
CA ASP A 403 -6.17 11.90 -13.53
C ASP A 403 -4.67 11.93 -13.18
N CYS A 404 -4.33 12.36 -11.97
CA CYS A 404 -2.94 12.49 -11.53
C CYS A 404 -2.52 11.33 -10.62
N HIS A 405 -1.24 10.96 -10.70
CA HIS A 405 -0.65 9.83 -9.99
C HIS A 405 0.51 10.29 -9.12
N VAL A 406 0.43 10.00 -7.82
CA VAL A 406 1.52 10.20 -6.85
C VAL A 406 1.94 8.83 -6.36
N THR A 407 3.04 8.32 -6.89
CA THR A 407 3.39 6.89 -6.74
C THR A 407 4.85 6.61 -6.42
N GLY A 408 5.12 5.74 -5.44
CA GLY A 408 6.50 5.30 -5.17
C GLY A 408 7.40 6.40 -4.61
N ASN A 409 6.86 7.44 -3.98
CA ASN A 409 7.63 8.55 -3.44
C ASN A 409 8.06 8.30 -1.99
N HIS A 410 9.16 8.92 -1.59
CA HIS A 410 9.60 8.99 -0.21
C HIS A 410 9.40 10.41 0.32
N ILE A 411 8.54 10.60 1.30
CA ILE A 411 8.16 11.91 1.85
C ILE A 411 8.45 11.92 3.34
N TYR A 412 9.26 12.88 3.78
CA TYR A 412 9.67 13.03 5.17
C TYR A 412 9.49 14.46 5.68
N HIS A 413 9.01 14.59 6.92
CA HIS A 413 9.08 15.83 7.71
C HIS A 413 8.33 17.02 7.10
N ALA A 414 7.02 16.85 6.87
CA ALA A 414 6.12 17.89 6.36
C ALA A 414 4.80 17.92 7.13
N LYS A 415 4.11 19.06 7.20
CA LYS A 415 2.76 19.10 7.81
C LYS A 415 1.81 18.20 7.04
N VAL A 416 1.82 18.25 5.71
CA VAL A 416 1.04 17.36 4.85
C VAL A 416 1.93 16.64 3.86
N GLY A 417 1.85 15.30 3.83
CA GLY A 417 2.57 14.50 2.86
C GLY A 417 2.04 14.67 1.44
N VAL A 418 0.78 14.28 1.22
CA VAL A 418 0.07 14.49 -0.04
C VAL A 418 -1.23 15.24 0.22
N HIS A 419 -1.37 16.41 -0.39
CA HIS A 419 -2.51 17.31 -0.24
C HIS A 419 -3.24 17.44 -1.57
N CYS A 420 -4.48 16.97 -1.64
CA CYS A 420 -5.35 17.18 -2.79
C CYS A 420 -6.55 18.03 -2.39
N THR A 421 -6.76 19.15 -3.07
CA THR A 421 -7.86 20.07 -2.76
C THR A 421 -8.51 20.63 -4.02
N SER A 422 -9.81 20.88 -3.95
CA SER A 422 -10.59 21.41 -5.05
C SER A 422 -11.79 22.20 -4.54
N ASP A 423 -11.98 23.38 -5.11
CA ASP A 423 -13.16 24.24 -4.94
C ASP A 423 -14.19 24.07 -6.07
N LEU A 424 -13.88 23.25 -7.07
CA LEU A 424 -14.73 22.91 -8.21
C LEU A 424 -14.89 21.40 -8.30
N SER A 425 -16.06 20.92 -8.73
CA SER A 425 -16.29 19.49 -8.98
C SER A 425 -15.19 18.93 -9.87
N SER A 426 -14.52 17.88 -9.40
CA SER A 426 -13.65 17.05 -10.24
C SER A 426 -14.45 16.53 -11.44
N TYR A 427 -13.82 16.44 -12.60
CA TYR A 427 -14.47 15.89 -13.79
C TYR A 427 -14.65 14.36 -13.73
N GLY A 428 -14.23 13.73 -12.62
CA GLY A 428 -14.46 12.31 -12.35
C GLY A 428 -13.33 11.38 -12.79
N ASP A 429 -12.20 11.92 -13.25
CA ASP A 429 -11.05 11.13 -13.70
C ASP A 429 -10.03 11.04 -12.55
N GLY A 430 -10.03 9.89 -11.87
CA GLY A 430 -9.57 9.75 -10.49
C GLY A 430 -8.10 10.07 -10.18
N PHE A 431 -7.87 10.48 -8.93
CA PHE A 431 -6.53 10.66 -8.37
C PHE A 431 -5.98 9.36 -7.77
N VAL A 432 -4.68 9.10 -7.91
CA VAL A 432 -4.00 7.94 -7.32
C VAL A 432 -2.92 8.38 -6.33
N VAL A 433 -2.97 7.81 -5.13
CA VAL A 433 -1.85 7.84 -4.18
C VAL A 433 -1.48 6.40 -3.86
N SER A 434 -0.37 5.91 -4.41
CA SER A 434 0.03 4.51 -4.16
C SER A 434 1.50 4.29 -3.89
N ASP A 435 1.82 3.25 -3.12
CA ASP A 435 3.21 2.79 -2.92
C ASP A 435 4.14 3.85 -2.33
N ASN A 436 3.59 4.89 -1.66
CA ASN A 436 4.39 5.96 -1.08
C ASN A 436 4.80 5.63 0.35
N ARG A 437 6.00 6.05 0.73
CA ARG A 437 6.45 6.10 2.12
C ARG A 437 6.34 7.54 2.63
N ILE A 438 5.42 7.79 3.55
CA ILE A 438 5.11 9.11 4.08
C ILE A 438 5.35 9.08 5.59
N VAL A 439 6.46 9.67 6.05
CA VAL A 439 6.94 9.46 7.42
C VAL A 439 7.28 10.75 8.14
N GLY A 440 6.81 10.89 9.37
CA GLY A 440 7.04 12.09 10.16
C GLY A 440 6.30 13.24 9.52
N VAL A 441 4.98 13.16 9.52
CA VAL A 441 4.10 14.22 9.01
C VAL A 441 2.97 14.50 9.99
N ASP A 442 2.33 15.66 9.94
CA ASP A 442 1.10 15.86 10.74
C ASP A 442 -0.05 15.04 10.13
N LYS A 443 -0.22 15.18 8.81
CA LYS A 443 -1.19 14.44 8.01
C LYS A 443 -0.49 13.69 6.89
N GLY A 444 -0.74 12.40 6.77
CA GLY A 444 -0.21 11.58 5.68
C GLY A 444 -0.76 12.00 4.33
N ILE A 445 -2.05 11.73 4.14
CA ILE A 445 -2.80 12.04 2.92
C ILE A 445 -4.00 12.89 3.32
N LEU A 446 -4.13 14.07 2.74
CA LEU A 446 -5.20 15.03 3.02
C LEU A 446 -6.01 15.29 1.74
N ALA A 447 -7.32 15.12 1.87
CA ALA A 447 -8.31 15.66 0.96
C ALA A 447 -9.27 16.58 1.73
N ASP A 448 -9.29 17.87 1.39
CA ASP A 448 -10.13 18.88 2.05
C ASP A 448 -10.99 19.68 1.06
N SER A 449 -11.29 19.06 -0.08
CA SER A 449 -12.09 19.66 -1.16
C SER A 449 -13.46 20.12 -0.65
N SER A 450 -13.93 21.29 -1.09
CA SER A 450 -15.27 21.81 -0.73
C SER A 450 -16.41 21.13 -1.51
N VAL A 451 -16.05 20.30 -2.48
CA VAL A 451 -16.93 19.55 -3.38
C VAL A 451 -16.63 18.05 -3.34
N ALA A 452 -17.62 17.24 -3.74
CA ALA A 452 -17.42 15.79 -3.89
C ALA A 452 -16.37 15.46 -4.96
N ASN A 453 -15.47 14.54 -4.67
CA ASN A 453 -14.39 14.13 -5.56
C ASN A 453 -14.22 12.61 -5.57
N ALA A 454 -14.11 12.02 -6.76
CA ALA A 454 -13.89 10.60 -6.96
C ALA A 454 -12.42 10.33 -7.31
N TRP A 455 -11.79 9.42 -6.58
CA TRP A 455 -10.40 9.05 -6.79
C TRP A 455 -10.30 7.61 -7.30
N PHE A 456 -9.22 7.32 -8.02
CA PHE A 456 -8.98 5.97 -8.52
C PHE A 456 -8.49 5.06 -7.40
N GLY A 457 -7.69 5.57 -6.45
CA GLY A 457 -7.38 4.82 -5.24
C GLY A 457 -6.31 5.43 -4.34
N ILE A 458 -6.38 5.03 -3.07
CA ILE A 458 -5.34 5.26 -2.06
C ILE A 458 -4.85 3.89 -1.61
N CYS A 459 -3.72 3.43 -2.15
CA CYS A 459 -3.35 2.01 -2.06
C CYS A 459 -1.90 1.76 -1.65
N ASN A 460 -1.65 0.76 -0.79
CA ASN A 460 -0.30 0.28 -0.47
C ASN A 460 0.67 1.38 0.04
N ASN A 461 0.16 2.43 0.70
CA ASN A 461 1.00 3.47 1.28
C ASN A 461 1.44 3.09 2.70
N HIS A 462 2.62 3.58 3.09
CA HIS A 462 3.14 3.49 4.45
C HIS A 462 3.13 4.89 5.07
N VAL A 463 2.24 5.13 6.03
CA VAL A 463 1.98 6.45 6.62
C VAL A 463 2.33 6.45 8.11
N ASN A 464 3.27 7.30 8.52
CA ASN A 464 3.58 7.62 9.92
C ASN A 464 3.18 9.06 10.23
N ALA A 465 2.10 9.25 10.98
CA ALA A 465 1.52 10.57 11.19
C ALA A 465 1.41 11.00 12.66
N TYR A 466 1.54 12.30 12.89
CA TYR A 466 1.46 12.96 14.19
C TYR A 466 0.02 13.31 14.58
N VAL A 467 -0.81 13.74 13.62
CA VAL A 467 -2.20 14.19 13.86
C VAL A 467 -3.22 13.23 13.24
N ARG A 468 -3.09 12.91 11.95
CA ARG A 468 -4.00 11.98 11.24
C ARG A 468 -3.26 11.20 10.16
N GLY A 469 -3.57 9.92 9.99
CA GLY A 469 -2.99 9.14 8.89
C GLY A 469 -3.50 9.59 7.52
N ILE A 470 -4.74 9.25 7.22
CA ILE A 470 -5.44 9.59 5.97
C ILE A 470 -6.69 10.41 6.35
N ASP A 471 -6.80 11.64 5.87
CA ASP A 471 -7.84 12.60 6.24
C ASP A 471 -8.65 13.01 5.00
N LEU A 472 -9.85 12.45 4.84
CA LEU A 472 -10.64 12.51 3.62
C LEU A 472 -11.95 13.25 3.84
N THR A 473 -12.11 14.42 3.24
CA THR A 473 -13.36 15.18 3.20
C THR A 473 -13.92 15.18 1.79
N ASN A 474 -15.22 14.86 1.65
CA ASN A 474 -15.94 14.82 0.38
C ASN A 474 -15.36 13.85 -0.66
N VAL A 475 -14.63 12.81 -0.23
CA VAL A 475 -14.12 11.76 -1.13
C VAL A 475 -15.19 10.68 -1.32
N VAL A 476 -15.48 10.32 -2.58
CA VAL A 476 -16.54 9.38 -2.96
C VAL A 476 -16.04 8.33 -3.95
N TYR A 477 -16.70 7.18 -4.06
CA TYR A 477 -16.41 6.15 -5.07
C TYR A 477 -14.95 5.65 -5.10
N THR A 478 -14.22 5.77 -3.98
CA THR A 478 -12.76 5.58 -3.95
C THR A 478 -12.38 4.30 -3.18
N PRO A 479 -11.51 3.44 -3.72
CA PRO A 479 -10.87 2.39 -2.94
C PRO A 479 -9.73 2.95 -2.08
N ILE A 480 -9.75 2.62 -0.80
CA ILE A 480 -8.74 2.95 0.20
C ILE A 480 -8.24 1.62 0.75
N ALA A 481 -7.17 1.10 0.15
CA ALA A 481 -6.81 -0.32 0.27
C ALA A 481 -5.37 -0.57 0.70
N ASP A 482 -5.15 -1.58 1.54
CA ASP A 482 -3.81 -2.12 1.83
C ASP A 482 -2.80 -1.10 2.37
N ASN A 483 -3.25 0.00 2.97
CA ASN A 483 -2.36 1.00 3.54
C ASN A 483 -1.91 0.57 4.94
N THR A 484 -0.65 0.81 5.27
CA THR A 484 -0.12 0.69 6.63
C THR A 484 -0.05 2.08 7.26
N VAL A 485 -0.90 2.34 8.23
CA VAL A 485 -1.07 3.65 8.86
C VAL A 485 -0.75 3.55 10.35
N PHE A 486 0.17 4.37 10.83
CA PHE A 486 0.53 4.35 12.24
C PHE A 486 0.76 5.73 12.84
N LYS A 487 0.44 5.80 14.12
CA LYS A 487 0.72 6.97 14.95
C LYS A 487 2.19 6.97 15.31
N THR A 488 2.87 8.10 15.10
CA THR A 488 4.25 8.25 15.57
C THR A 488 4.29 8.18 17.11
N ASN A 489 5.27 7.47 17.66
CA ASN A 489 5.47 7.31 19.10
C ASN A 489 5.76 8.64 19.82
N PHE A 490 6.20 9.65 19.08
CA PHE A 490 6.41 11.02 19.59
C PHE A 490 5.13 11.86 19.61
N SER A 491 4.01 11.38 19.05
CA SER A 491 2.78 12.17 18.97
C SER A 491 2.10 12.34 20.32
N SER A 492 2.02 13.60 20.76
CA SER A 492 1.23 14.03 21.90
C SER A 492 -0.27 14.21 21.61
N GLN A 493 -0.72 13.98 20.37
CA GLN A 493 -2.13 14.15 20.01
C GLN A 493 -2.98 13.05 20.63
N ALA A 494 -3.95 13.46 21.45
CA ALA A 494 -4.94 12.53 21.98
C ALA A 494 -5.89 12.10 20.87
N ASP A 495 -6.55 13.04 20.19
CA ASP A 495 -7.42 12.76 19.04
C ASP A 495 -6.57 12.37 17.82
N TRP A 496 -6.57 11.06 17.49
CA TRP A 496 -5.79 10.53 16.38
C TRP A 496 -6.56 9.45 15.61
N PRO A 497 -7.37 9.86 14.63
CA PRO A 497 -7.88 8.95 13.60
C PRO A 497 -6.75 8.47 12.68
N GLY A 498 -6.67 7.16 12.48
CA GLY A 498 -5.79 6.59 11.44
C GLY A 498 -6.33 6.91 10.06
N ILE A 499 -7.63 6.65 9.84
CA ILE A 499 -8.37 7.08 8.66
C ILE A 499 -9.56 7.91 9.13
N TYR A 500 -9.64 9.16 8.70
CA TYR A 500 -10.76 10.05 8.96
C TYR A 500 -11.53 10.28 7.66
N MET A 501 -12.85 10.12 7.71
CA MET A 501 -13.72 10.31 6.56
C MET A 501 -14.90 11.22 6.94
N SER A 502 -15.03 12.33 6.23
CA SER A 502 -16.09 13.33 6.43
C SER A 502 -16.90 13.51 5.15
N ASN A 503 -18.23 13.36 5.25
CA ASN A 503 -19.15 13.42 4.11
C ASN A 503 -18.70 12.57 2.91
N ALA A 504 -18.20 11.37 3.21
CA ALA A 504 -17.62 10.45 2.24
C ALA A 504 -18.61 9.31 1.94
N HIS A 505 -18.83 8.99 0.66
CA HIS A 505 -19.89 8.07 0.24
C HIS A 505 -19.38 7.03 -0.77
N PHE A 506 -19.92 5.81 -0.74
CA PHE A 506 -19.58 4.75 -1.70
C PHE A 506 -18.07 4.43 -1.81
N ASN A 507 -17.30 4.64 -0.75
CA ASN A 507 -15.89 4.25 -0.72
C ASN A 507 -15.73 2.79 -0.26
N ILE A 508 -14.60 2.17 -0.62
CA ILE A 508 -14.24 0.83 -0.18
C ILE A 508 -12.96 0.93 0.65
N VAL A 509 -13.07 0.79 1.97
CA VAL A 509 -11.94 0.84 2.91
C VAL A 509 -11.59 -0.59 3.30
N THR A 510 -10.50 -1.15 2.76
CA THR A 510 -10.21 -2.58 2.94
C THR A 510 -8.74 -2.94 3.07
N GLY A 511 -8.41 -4.01 3.80
CA GLY A 511 -7.04 -4.51 3.93
C GLY A 511 -6.06 -3.55 4.63
N ASN A 512 -6.53 -2.42 5.16
CA ASN A 512 -5.66 -1.45 5.81
C ASN A 512 -5.23 -1.96 7.19
N THR A 513 -3.98 -1.69 7.55
CA THR A 513 -3.45 -1.91 8.89
C THR A 513 -3.30 -0.58 9.60
N ILE A 514 -4.03 -0.39 10.71
CA ILE A 514 -3.96 0.84 11.52
C ILE A 514 -3.39 0.52 12.89
N SER A 515 -2.31 1.19 13.28
CA SER A 515 -1.60 0.85 14.52
C SER A 515 -1.02 2.04 15.30
N THR A 516 -0.79 1.84 16.59
CA THR A 516 -0.16 2.80 17.51
C THR A 516 1.04 2.16 18.23
N PRO A 517 2.07 1.67 17.51
CA PRO A 517 3.20 1.00 18.14
C PRO A 517 3.96 1.98 19.06
N ASP A 518 4.16 1.59 20.32
CA ASP A 518 4.86 2.38 21.34
C ASP A 518 4.29 3.80 21.57
N ALA A 519 3.02 4.03 21.22
CA ALA A 519 2.38 5.33 21.40
C ALA A 519 2.11 5.60 22.90
N PRO A 520 2.20 6.86 23.36
CA PRO A 520 1.84 7.22 24.73
C PRO A 520 0.35 6.97 25.00
N SER A 521 0.01 6.49 26.21
CA SER A 521 -1.37 6.21 26.64
C SER A 521 -2.30 7.41 26.48
N GLY A 522 -3.55 7.20 26.04
CA GLY A 522 -4.58 8.25 25.95
C GLY A 522 -4.96 8.70 24.54
N VAL A 523 -4.92 7.80 23.57
CA VAL A 523 -5.46 8.06 22.21
C VAL A 523 -6.99 8.12 22.25
N ASN A 524 -7.60 8.98 21.46
CA ASN A 524 -9.04 9.07 21.21
C ASN A 524 -9.29 8.87 19.71
N ASN A 525 -10.47 8.37 19.34
CA ASN A 525 -10.91 8.20 17.95
C ASN A 525 -9.94 7.36 17.08
N PHE A 526 -9.29 6.37 17.71
CA PHE A 526 -8.37 5.45 17.03
C PHE A 526 -9.06 4.64 15.92
N GLY A 527 -8.31 4.30 14.88
CA GLY A 527 -8.79 3.46 13.78
C GLY A 527 -9.41 4.28 12.64
N ILE A 528 -10.63 3.94 12.24
CA ILE A 528 -11.40 4.59 11.18
C ILE A 528 -12.51 5.43 11.82
N PHE A 529 -12.54 6.73 11.54
CA PHE A 529 -13.54 7.65 12.04
C PHE A 529 -14.41 8.18 10.90
N LEU A 530 -15.72 7.99 11.00
CA LEU A 530 -16.70 8.43 10.01
C LEU A 530 -17.57 9.54 10.60
N THR A 531 -17.74 10.65 9.88
CA THR A 531 -18.70 11.72 10.22
C THR A 531 -19.42 12.25 8.99
N GLY A 532 -20.74 12.12 8.93
CA GLY A 532 -21.46 12.19 7.66
C GLY A 532 -21.00 11.12 6.67
N GLY A 533 -21.73 10.95 5.57
CA GLY A 533 -21.40 9.93 4.57
C GLY A 533 -22.24 8.67 4.67
N ALA A 534 -22.47 8.04 3.52
CA ALA A 534 -23.30 6.85 3.44
C ALA A 534 -22.78 5.82 2.43
N ASP A 535 -23.25 4.59 2.61
CA ASP A 535 -23.07 3.51 1.64
C ASP A 535 -21.58 3.14 1.40
N ASN A 536 -20.69 3.41 2.37
CA ASN A 536 -19.30 2.94 2.33
C ASN A 536 -19.20 1.45 2.71
N ILE A 537 -18.21 0.76 2.17
CA ILE A 537 -17.84 -0.61 2.54
C ILE A 537 -16.54 -0.54 3.35
N ILE A 538 -16.54 -1.05 4.57
CA ILE A 538 -15.38 -1.08 5.47
C ILE A 538 -15.12 -2.53 5.84
N ALA A 539 -14.18 -3.15 5.15
CA ALA A 539 -14.02 -4.59 5.13
C ALA A 539 -12.60 -5.04 5.41
N ASP A 540 -12.40 -6.08 6.21
CA ASP A 540 -11.10 -6.78 6.30
C ASP A 540 -9.91 -5.89 6.71
N ASN A 541 -10.15 -4.85 7.51
CA ASN A 541 -9.09 -4.01 8.08
C ASN A 541 -8.56 -4.61 9.39
N SER A 542 -7.28 -4.38 9.68
CA SER A 542 -6.59 -4.84 10.88
C SER A 542 -6.22 -3.68 11.80
N PHE A 543 -6.53 -3.82 13.09
CA PHE A 543 -6.27 -2.81 14.12
C PHE A 543 -5.36 -3.35 15.22
N ASN A 544 -4.23 -2.67 15.45
CA ASN A 544 -3.27 -3.05 16.49
C ASN A 544 -2.97 -1.85 17.40
N ASN A 545 -3.49 -1.85 18.61
CA ASN A 545 -3.36 -0.74 19.55
C ASN A 545 -2.49 -1.13 20.75
N THR A 546 -1.66 -0.21 21.23
CA THR A 546 -0.91 -0.42 22.47
C THR A 546 -1.49 0.35 23.67
N THR A 547 -2.58 1.11 23.48
CA THR A 547 -3.01 2.19 24.40
C THR A 547 -4.48 2.17 24.85
N GLY A 548 -5.07 1.03 25.22
CA GLY A 548 -6.37 0.99 25.92
C GLY A 548 -7.59 0.62 25.07
N GLY A 549 -8.79 0.61 25.67
CA GLY A 549 -10.02 0.12 25.05
C GLY A 549 -10.73 1.16 24.19
N PHE A 550 -10.93 0.85 22.90
CA PHE A 550 -11.57 1.74 21.92
C PHE A 550 -12.49 1.00 20.96
N PHE A 551 -13.32 1.80 20.27
CA PHE A 551 -13.95 1.44 19.02
C PHE A 551 -12.99 1.68 17.85
N CYS A 552 -12.65 0.64 17.09
CA CYS A 552 -11.76 0.78 15.92
C CYS A 552 -12.42 1.45 14.71
N ILE A 553 -13.74 1.38 14.61
CA ILE A 553 -14.53 2.01 13.56
C ILE A 553 -15.61 2.82 14.27
N TYR A 554 -15.41 4.13 14.31
CA TYR A 554 -16.29 5.05 15.01
C TYR A 554 -17.25 5.73 14.04
N GLN A 555 -18.53 5.57 14.28
CA GLN A 555 -19.61 6.17 13.49
C GLN A 555 -20.22 7.35 14.24
N ALA A 556 -19.92 8.57 13.78
CA ALA A 556 -20.48 9.81 14.33
C ALA A 556 -21.77 10.22 13.59
N SER A 557 -22.33 11.37 14.00
CA SER A 557 -23.56 11.95 13.44
C SER A 557 -23.64 11.95 11.92
N SER A 558 -24.86 11.71 11.41
CA SER A 558 -25.20 11.71 9.98
C SER A 558 -24.52 10.64 9.11
N THR A 559 -23.82 9.67 9.70
CA THR A 559 -23.35 8.47 8.99
C THR A 559 -24.50 7.48 8.83
N THR A 560 -24.66 6.80 7.69
CA THR A 560 -25.74 5.80 7.51
C THR A 560 -25.45 4.78 6.40
N ARG A 561 -26.07 3.61 6.45
CA ARG A 561 -26.02 2.54 5.43
C ARG A 561 -24.61 2.05 5.08
N ASN A 562 -23.64 2.24 5.96
CA ASN A 562 -22.31 1.67 5.75
C ASN A 562 -22.35 0.16 5.96
N THR A 563 -21.57 -0.60 5.19
CA THR A 563 -21.41 -2.04 5.34
C THR A 563 -20.06 -2.31 5.98
N ILE A 564 -20.05 -2.84 7.20
CA ILE A 564 -18.85 -3.00 8.03
C ILE A 564 -18.68 -4.48 8.38
N HIS A 565 -17.68 -5.15 7.82
CA HIS A 565 -17.50 -6.58 8.06
C HIS A 565 -16.07 -7.10 7.98
N GLY A 566 -15.80 -8.29 8.54
CA GLY A 566 -14.50 -8.95 8.40
C GLY A 566 -13.31 -8.24 9.07
N ASN A 567 -13.55 -7.15 9.79
CA ASN A 567 -12.48 -6.38 10.41
C ASN A 567 -11.98 -7.06 11.70
N ILE A 568 -10.68 -6.96 11.97
CA ILE A 568 -10.00 -7.68 13.05
C ILE A 568 -9.26 -6.69 13.95
N GLY A 569 -9.43 -6.81 15.26
CA GLY A 569 -8.68 -6.06 16.27
C GLY A 569 -7.81 -7.01 17.10
N ASP A 570 -6.72 -6.51 17.65
CA ASP A 570 -5.89 -7.25 18.59
C ASP A 570 -6.54 -7.43 19.99
N GLY A 571 -5.81 -8.04 20.92
CA GLY A 571 -6.24 -8.29 22.31
C GLY A 571 -6.48 -7.05 23.17
N THR A 572 -6.16 -5.86 22.69
CA THR A 572 -6.32 -4.60 23.43
C THR A 572 -7.55 -3.82 22.98
N VAL A 573 -8.12 -4.17 21.82
CA VAL A 573 -9.31 -3.53 21.26
C VAL A 573 -10.56 -3.97 22.03
N ASP A 574 -11.34 -3.00 22.51
CA ASP A 574 -12.57 -3.26 23.26
C ASP A 574 -13.70 -3.69 22.33
N ALA A 575 -13.91 -2.95 21.25
CA ALA A 575 -14.89 -3.28 20.23
C ALA A 575 -14.42 -2.80 18.85
N ILE A 576 -14.83 -3.51 17.80
CA ILE A 576 -14.46 -3.12 16.44
C ILE A 576 -15.30 -1.94 15.96
N VAL A 577 -16.59 -1.92 16.25
CA VAL A 577 -17.51 -0.88 15.78
C VAL A 577 -18.17 -0.19 16.97
N GLY A 578 -18.28 1.13 16.91
CA GLY A 578 -18.97 1.96 17.89
C GLY A 578 -19.49 3.26 17.30
N GLY A 579 -20.11 4.10 18.12
CA GLY A 579 -20.58 5.42 17.67
C GLY A 579 -21.05 6.33 18.80
N ASP A 580 -21.45 7.55 18.43
CA ASP A 580 -22.00 8.56 19.36
C ASP A 580 -23.50 8.38 19.65
N GLY A 581 -24.11 7.32 19.11
CA GLY A 581 -25.55 7.04 19.21
C GLY A 581 -26.42 7.87 18.26
N SER A 582 -25.84 8.72 17.41
CA SER A 582 -26.55 9.56 16.43
C SER A 582 -26.34 9.14 14.97
N ALA A 583 -25.48 8.13 14.75
CA ALA A 583 -25.35 7.47 13.45
C ALA A 583 -26.66 6.79 13.03
N GLY A 584 -27.05 6.97 11.77
CA GLY A 584 -28.09 6.18 11.13
C GLY A 584 -27.64 4.73 10.89
N GLN A 585 -28.62 3.84 10.70
CA GLN A 585 -28.42 2.40 10.63
C GLN A 585 -27.36 1.97 9.60
N SER A 586 -26.42 1.10 10.01
CA SER A 586 -25.37 0.50 9.18
C SER A 586 -25.43 -1.05 9.27
N TYR A 587 -24.92 -1.76 8.27
CA TYR A 587 -24.92 -3.22 8.20
C TYR A 587 -23.60 -3.75 8.77
N ILE A 588 -23.65 -4.37 9.95
CA ILE A 588 -22.46 -4.80 10.69
C ILE A 588 -22.50 -6.32 10.87
N SER A 589 -21.47 -7.03 10.40
CA SER A 589 -21.36 -8.50 10.54
C SER A 589 -19.90 -8.96 10.58
N ASP A 590 -19.63 -10.14 11.12
CA ASP A 590 -18.31 -10.81 11.03
C ASP A 590 -17.09 -9.98 11.45
N ASN A 591 -17.26 -9.02 12.37
CA ASN A 591 -16.16 -8.24 12.93
C ASN A 591 -15.67 -8.94 14.21
N HIS A 592 -14.35 -9.13 14.32
CA HIS A 592 -13.76 -9.92 15.40
C HIS A 592 -12.92 -9.04 16.34
N PRO A 593 -13.50 -8.55 17.46
CA PRO A 593 -12.68 -8.16 18.60
C PRO A 593 -12.12 -9.42 19.26
N VAL A 594 -10.90 -9.35 19.76
CA VAL A 594 -10.46 -10.37 20.72
C VAL A 594 -11.15 -10.02 22.06
N THR A 595 -12.23 -10.74 22.37
CA THR A 595 -12.78 -11.06 23.72
C THR A 595 -13.92 -10.27 24.40
N ASN A 596 -14.44 -9.14 23.92
CA ASN A 596 -15.57 -8.48 24.62
C ASN A 596 -16.92 -8.60 23.89
N LEU A 597 -17.88 -9.28 24.52
CA LEU A 597 -19.27 -9.33 24.08
C LEU A 597 -19.99 -8.04 24.52
N THR A 598 -20.80 -7.46 23.63
CA THR A 598 -21.59 -6.25 23.94
C THR A 598 -22.48 -6.50 25.16
N THR A 599 -22.30 -5.73 26.23
CA THR A 599 -23.13 -5.82 27.44
C THR A 599 -24.19 -4.72 27.44
N ALA A 600 -25.45 -5.09 27.61
CA ALA A 600 -26.57 -4.15 27.71
C ALA A 600 -26.40 -3.21 28.91
N ALA A 601 -26.80 -1.95 28.74
CA ALA A 601 -26.81 -0.99 29.84
C ALA A 601 -27.65 -1.53 31.01
N SER A 602 -27.14 -1.41 32.23
CA SER A 602 -27.84 -1.91 33.41
C SER A 602 -29.20 -1.22 33.56
N ASN A 603 -30.23 -2.03 33.76
CA ASN A 603 -31.62 -1.66 34.01
C ASN A 603 -32.36 -1.07 32.80
N ASP A 604 -31.84 -1.28 31.60
CA ASP A 604 -32.47 -0.86 30.35
C ASP A 604 -33.64 -1.78 29.97
N THR A 605 -34.81 -1.21 29.71
CA THR A 605 -36.02 -1.93 29.32
C THR A 605 -36.19 -2.07 27.80
N THR A 606 -35.38 -1.36 27.01
CA THR A 606 -35.32 -1.48 25.54
C THR A 606 -33.87 -1.44 25.04
N PRO A 607 -33.02 -2.44 25.40
CA PRO A 607 -31.61 -2.43 25.03
C PRO A 607 -31.41 -2.28 23.52
N SER A 608 -30.53 -1.36 23.14
CA SER A 608 -30.13 -1.18 21.74
C SER A 608 -29.31 -2.38 21.28
N VAL A 609 -29.63 -2.91 20.09
CA VAL A 609 -28.83 -3.94 19.41
C VAL A 609 -27.98 -3.38 18.27
N GLY A 610 -27.99 -2.06 18.07
CA GLY A 610 -27.15 -1.40 17.05
C GLY A 610 -25.65 -1.59 17.31
N GLN A 611 -25.27 -1.92 18.55
CA GLN A 611 -23.89 -2.14 18.98
C GLN A 611 -23.57 -3.62 19.27
N ALA A 612 -24.49 -4.56 18.99
CA ALA A 612 -24.31 -5.98 19.30
C ALA A 612 -23.36 -6.65 18.28
N ILE A 613 -22.13 -6.96 18.72
CA ILE A 613 -21.11 -7.59 17.87
C ILE A 613 -21.55 -9.02 17.52
N ASN A 614 -21.56 -9.35 16.22
CA ASN A 614 -22.07 -10.62 15.68
C ASN A 614 -23.51 -10.97 16.12
N GLY A 615 -24.33 -9.95 16.39
CA GLY A 615 -25.69 -10.15 16.88
C GLY A 615 -25.74 -10.76 18.28
N VAL A 616 -24.70 -10.62 19.10
CA VAL A 616 -24.68 -11.13 20.49
C VAL A 616 -24.75 -9.99 21.49
N LEU A 617 -25.70 -10.07 22.43
CA LEU A 617 -25.90 -9.13 23.53
C LEU A 617 -25.85 -9.87 24.87
N VAL A 618 -25.13 -9.34 25.86
CA VAL A 618 -25.08 -9.88 27.23
C VAL A 618 -25.89 -8.99 28.17
N THR A 619 -26.79 -9.53 28.97
CA THR A 619 -27.51 -8.73 29.97
C THR A 619 -26.70 -8.57 31.24
N ALA A 620 -26.75 -7.40 31.89
CA ALA A 620 -26.07 -7.11 33.15
C ALA A 620 -26.91 -6.23 34.11
N ASN A 621 -28.18 -6.58 34.28
CA ASN A 621 -29.11 -5.81 35.11
C ASN A 621 -28.79 -5.95 36.60
N ALA A 622 -28.58 -4.82 37.29
CA ALA A 622 -28.32 -4.78 38.74
C ALA A 622 -29.60 -4.98 39.59
N ILE A 623 -30.76 -4.63 39.04
CA ILE A 623 -32.09 -4.83 39.66
C ILE A 623 -33.05 -5.51 38.69
N ALA A 624 -34.15 -6.05 39.20
CA ALA A 624 -35.20 -6.67 38.39
C ALA A 624 -35.66 -5.74 37.25
N THR A 625 -35.41 -6.14 36.01
CA THR A 625 -35.62 -5.32 34.83
C THR A 625 -36.38 -6.09 33.77
N GLY A 626 -37.46 -5.50 33.27
CA GLY A 626 -38.30 -6.06 32.22
C GLY A 626 -37.89 -5.55 30.84
N ILE A 627 -37.21 -6.36 30.04
CA ILE A 627 -36.94 -6.05 28.63
C ILE A 627 -38.24 -6.23 27.84
N THR A 628 -38.69 -5.16 27.20
CA THR A 628 -39.97 -5.10 26.47
C THR A 628 -39.81 -5.06 24.95
N ASN A 629 -38.62 -4.68 24.48
CA ASN A 629 -38.23 -4.57 23.08
C ASN A 629 -36.69 -4.59 22.98
N PHE A 630 -36.16 -4.69 21.77
CA PHE A 630 -34.80 -4.27 21.46
C PHE A 630 -34.84 -3.15 20.41
N ASP A 631 -34.15 -2.06 20.69
CA ASP A 631 -34.12 -0.90 19.80
C ASP A 631 -33.04 -1.10 18.71
N ASP A 632 -33.15 -0.35 17.61
CA ASP A 632 -32.19 -0.37 16.47
C ASP A 632 -32.09 -1.68 15.65
N GLY A 633 -33.03 -2.61 15.82
CA GLY A 633 -33.10 -3.82 14.99
C GLY A 633 -33.62 -3.59 13.57
N TYR A 634 -33.02 -4.25 12.57
CA TYR A 634 -33.48 -4.28 11.17
C TYR A 634 -34.24 -5.56 10.82
N GLU A 635 -35.09 -5.51 9.79
CA GLU A 635 -35.86 -6.66 9.31
C GLU A 635 -34.95 -7.87 9.03
N GLY A 636 -35.24 -9.00 9.66
CA GLY A 636 -34.48 -10.24 9.51
C GLY A 636 -33.23 -10.37 10.38
N LEU A 637 -32.84 -9.34 11.16
CA LEU A 637 -31.71 -9.43 12.10
C LEU A 637 -31.92 -10.59 13.07
N GLU A 638 -30.91 -11.45 13.19
CA GLU A 638 -30.83 -12.50 14.21
C GLU A 638 -30.01 -12.01 15.41
N LEU A 639 -30.58 -12.15 16.60
CA LEU A 639 -30.02 -11.65 17.85
C LEU A 639 -29.92 -12.80 18.86
N GLU A 640 -28.71 -13.11 19.32
CA GLU A 640 -28.43 -13.94 20.48
C GLU A 640 -28.31 -13.06 21.73
N VAL A 641 -29.13 -13.32 22.75
CA VAL A 641 -29.05 -12.67 24.05
C VAL A 641 -28.56 -13.67 25.10
N ARG A 642 -27.36 -13.46 25.60
CA ARG A 642 -26.77 -14.21 26.71
C ARG A 642 -27.14 -13.54 28.02
N ILE A 643 -27.73 -14.30 28.92
CA ILE A 643 -28.19 -13.78 30.20
C ILE A 643 -27.00 -13.78 31.15
N GLY A 644 -26.45 -12.61 31.47
CA GLY A 644 -25.28 -12.47 32.35
C GLY A 644 -25.63 -12.18 33.80
N ASP A 645 -26.92 -12.04 34.12
CA ASP A 645 -27.44 -11.66 35.43
C ASP A 645 -28.64 -12.53 35.84
N ALA A 646 -29.12 -12.35 37.07
CA ALA A 646 -30.29 -13.06 37.60
C ALA A 646 -31.58 -12.19 37.61
N ASN A 647 -31.50 -10.98 37.05
CA ASN A 647 -32.49 -9.93 37.22
C ASN A 647 -33.29 -9.61 35.94
N THR A 648 -32.88 -10.19 34.81
CA THR A 648 -33.52 -9.98 33.51
C THR A 648 -34.83 -10.76 33.39
N THR A 649 -35.88 -10.06 32.98
CA THR A 649 -37.15 -10.65 32.54
C THR A 649 -37.48 -10.13 31.16
N PHE A 650 -37.72 -11.02 30.19
CA PHE A 650 -38.33 -10.61 28.93
C PHE A 650 -39.85 -10.56 29.08
N VAL A 651 -40.43 -9.42 28.71
CA VAL A 651 -41.86 -9.14 28.81
C VAL A 651 -42.49 -9.39 27.45
N ASN A 652 -43.37 -10.38 27.39
CA ASN A 652 -44.09 -10.71 26.16
C ASN A 652 -45.03 -9.57 25.77
N SER A 653 -44.87 -9.06 24.56
CA SER A 653 -45.63 -7.93 24.03
C SER A 653 -45.83 -8.06 22.51
N ALA A 654 -46.47 -7.08 21.88
CA ALA A 654 -46.53 -7.00 20.42
C ALA A 654 -45.17 -6.66 19.78
N SER A 655 -44.25 -6.03 20.55
CA SER A 655 -42.91 -5.64 20.09
C SER A 655 -41.86 -6.71 20.38
N LEU A 656 -42.10 -7.58 21.37
CA LEU A 656 -41.25 -8.70 21.75
C LEU A 656 -42.12 -9.95 21.97
N ALA A 657 -42.28 -10.74 20.92
CA ALA A 657 -43.11 -11.94 20.92
C ALA A 657 -42.28 -13.14 21.41
N LEU A 658 -42.60 -13.61 22.60
CA LEU A 658 -41.93 -14.72 23.26
C LEU A 658 -42.62 -16.05 22.97
N ARG A 659 -41.84 -17.13 22.89
CA ARG A 659 -42.42 -18.48 22.80
C ARG A 659 -43.33 -18.75 24.00
N GLY A 660 -44.54 -19.24 23.70
CA GLY A 660 -45.58 -19.50 24.70
C GLY A 660 -46.42 -18.28 25.08
N ALA A 661 -46.17 -17.10 24.49
CA ALA A 661 -46.92 -15.86 24.74
C ALA A 661 -46.99 -15.47 26.23
N GLN A 662 -45.90 -15.70 26.97
CA GLN A 662 -45.77 -15.41 28.40
C GLN A 662 -44.42 -14.74 28.66
N ASN A 663 -44.36 -13.88 29.68
CA ASN A 663 -43.10 -13.34 30.18
C ASN A 663 -42.16 -14.47 30.59
N THR A 664 -40.86 -14.27 30.43
CA THR A 664 -39.86 -15.24 30.86
C THR A 664 -38.73 -14.57 31.62
N SER A 665 -38.36 -15.14 32.77
CA SER A 665 -37.21 -14.73 33.58
C SER A 665 -36.15 -15.83 33.48
N PRO A 666 -35.31 -15.81 32.43
CA PRO A 666 -34.32 -16.85 32.22
C PRO A 666 -33.20 -16.76 33.29
N PRO A 667 -32.63 -17.91 33.71
CA PRO A 667 -31.52 -17.93 34.66
C PRO A 667 -30.23 -17.36 34.04
N ASN A 668 -29.30 -16.92 34.90
CA ASN A 668 -27.94 -16.57 34.50
C ASN A 668 -27.28 -17.71 33.71
N GLY A 669 -26.62 -17.36 32.60
CA GLY A 669 -26.01 -18.24 31.62
C GLY A 669 -26.97 -18.79 30.55
N ALA A 670 -28.26 -18.44 30.59
CA ALA A 670 -29.21 -18.77 29.52
C ALA A 670 -28.87 -18.02 28.23
N ILE A 671 -29.33 -18.58 27.11
CA ILE A 671 -29.20 -17.98 25.79
C ILE A 671 -30.59 -17.94 25.16
N LEU A 672 -31.04 -16.77 24.73
CA LEU A 672 -32.26 -16.62 23.93
C LEU A 672 -31.86 -16.12 22.55
N THR A 673 -32.54 -16.58 21.51
CA THR A 673 -32.34 -16.09 20.14
C THR A 673 -33.62 -15.48 19.62
N PHE A 674 -33.50 -14.37 18.91
CA PHE A 674 -34.61 -13.61 18.35
C PHE A 674 -34.34 -13.31 16.88
N ARG A 675 -35.40 -13.11 16.11
CA ARG A 675 -35.35 -12.57 14.76
C ARG A 675 -36.31 -11.40 14.65
N LYS A 676 -35.86 -10.28 14.09
CA LYS A 676 -36.73 -9.14 13.83
C LYS A 676 -37.65 -9.43 12.63
N VAL A 677 -38.96 -9.25 12.81
CA VAL A 677 -39.98 -9.41 11.76
C VAL A 677 -41.03 -8.30 11.91
N GLY A 678 -41.10 -7.41 10.93
CA GLY A 678 -41.85 -6.16 10.98
C GLY A 678 -41.49 -5.33 12.22
N SER A 679 -42.50 -4.89 12.96
CA SER A 679 -42.30 -4.15 14.20
C SER A 679 -41.88 -5.04 15.39
N ALA A 680 -41.93 -6.36 15.27
CA ALA A 680 -41.79 -7.28 16.39
C ALA A 680 -40.47 -8.07 16.37
N TRP A 681 -39.89 -8.30 17.54
CA TRP A 681 -38.87 -9.31 17.73
C TRP A 681 -39.53 -10.64 18.04
N ILE A 682 -39.30 -11.63 17.20
CA ILE A 682 -39.85 -12.97 17.35
C ILE A 682 -38.78 -13.86 17.93
N GLU A 683 -39.04 -14.46 19.08
CA GLU A 683 -38.12 -15.41 19.66
C GLU A 683 -38.00 -16.68 18.81
N THR A 684 -36.80 -16.93 18.30
CA THR A 684 -36.46 -18.07 17.44
C THR A 684 -35.84 -19.23 18.20
N GLY A 685 -35.45 -19.08 19.47
CA GLY A 685 -34.94 -20.19 20.29
C GLY A 685 -34.58 -19.80 21.72
N ARG A 686 -34.48 -20.79 22.62
CA ARG A 686 -33.89 -20.64 23.97
C ARG A 686 -33.04 -21.86 24.30
N SER A 687 -31.95 -21.62 25.02
CA SER A 687 -31.11 -22.63 25.65
C SER A 687 -30.90 -22.25 27.11
N TYR A 688 -31.07 -23.20 28.02
CA TYR A 688 -30.82 -23.01 29.44
C TYR A 688 -29.58 -23.81 29.84
N PRO A 689 -28.66 -23.26 30.64
CA PRO A 689 -27.47 -23.97 31.09
C PRO A 689 -27.85 -24.96 32.18
N VAL A 690 -28.45 -26.10 31.80
CA VAL A 690 -28.46 -27.33 32.60
C VAL A 690 -28.72 -28.54 31.67
N GLY A 691 -27.86 -29.55 31.77
CA GLY A 691 -28.06 -30.83 31.11
C GLY A 691 -29.23 -31.57 31.72
N SER A 692 -30.28 -31.81 30.93
CA SER A 692 -31.10 -33.05 30.87
C SER A 692 -32.43 -32.78 30.18
N VAL A 693 -32.90 -33.81 29.45
CA VAL A 693 -34.17 -33.88 28.70
C VAL A 693 -35.37 -33.59 29.61
N ILE A 694 -36.25 -32.70 29.18
CA ILE A 694 -37.53 -32.38 29.83
C ILE A 694 -38.65 -33.22 29.21
N ILE A 695 -39.39 -33.98 30.03
CA ILE A 695 -40.69 -34.58 29.66
C ILE A 695 -41.75 -34.09 30.66
N GLY A 696 -42.62 -33.15 30.25
CA GLY A 696 -43.79 -32.68 31.03
C GLY A 696 -44.10 -31.17 30.92
N SER A 697 -45.39 -30.81 31.03
CA SER A 697 -45.98 -29.48 30.80
C SER A 697 -45.58 -28.38 31.83
N TYR A 698 -45.42 -27.16 31.32
CA TYR A 698 -44.80 -25.94 31.88
C TYR A 698 -45.43 -25.32 33.15
N VAL A 699 -46.42 -25.94 33.81
CA VAL A 699 -47.29 -25.23 34.79
C VAL A 699 -47.12 -25.66 36.26
N LYS A 700 -46.22 -26.59 36.61
CA LYS A 700 -45.96 -26.93 38.03
C LYS A 700 -44.51 -27.25 38.36
N THR A 701 -44.07 -26.81 39.54
CA THR A 701 -42.76 -27.10 40.14
C THR A 701 -42.53 -28.61 40.32
N ALA A 702 -41.35 -29.08 39.93
CA ALA A 702 -40.97 -30.49 39.97
C ALA A 702 -41.00 -31.03 41.41
N GLN A 703 -41.67 -32.17 41.63
CA GLN A 703 -41.77 -32.79 42.96
C GLN A 703 -41.03 -34.13 43.12
N SER A 704 -40.30 -34.61 42.11
CA SER A 704 -39.19 -35.58 42.23
C SER A 704 -38.55 -35.80 40.85
N PRO A 705 -37.25 -35.50 40.67
CA PRO A 705 -36.56 -35.72 39.39
C PRO A 705 -36.37 -37.21 39.08
N ILE A 706 -36.44 -37.58 37.80
CA ILE A 706 -35.79 -38.78 37.28
C ILE A 706 -34.34 -38.38 36.98
N HIS A 707 -33.38 -38.88 37.76
CA HIS A 707 -31.96 -38.61 37.53
C HIS A 707 -31.41 -39.48 36.39
N ALA A 708 -30.76 -38.85 35.41
CA ALA A 708 -30.01 -39.54 34.37
C ALA A 708 -28.59 -38.96 34.26
N TYR A 709 -27.58 -39.76 34.61
CA TYR A 709 -26.17 -39.46 34.36
C TYR A 709 -25.52 -40.62 33.58
N ALA A 710 -24.57 -40.29 32.71
CA ALA A 710 -23.73 -41.24 31.97
C ALA A 710 -22.43 -41.53 32.74
N SER A 711 -21.99 -42.79 32.77
CA SER A 711 -20.88 -43.27 33.59
C SER A 711 -19.66 -43.70 32.78
N ALA A 712 -18.47 -43.60 33.37
CA ALA A 712 -17.33 -44.44 33.01
C ALA A 712 -17.20 -45.60 34.01
N ASN A 713 -17.50 -46.81 33.51
CA ASN A 713 -17.03 -48.15 33.94
C ASN A 713 -17.68 -48.85 35.15
N SER A 714 -18.25 -50.03 34.85
CA SER A 714 -18.42 -51.26 35.68
C SER A 714 -19.86 -51.69 36.01
N LEU A 715 -20.66 -52.12 35.01
CA LEU A 715 -21.90 -52.95 35.09
C LEU A 715 -22.83 -52.82 36.33
N GLN A 716 -22.79 -51.71 37.06
CA GLN A 716 -23.73 -51.38 38.12
C GLN A 716 -25.02 -50.91 37.45
N ILE A 717 -26.17 -51.23 38.06
CA ILE A 717 -27.44 -50.61 37.69
C ILE A 717 -27.29 -49.11 37.97
N VAL A 718 -27.01 -48.35 36.91
CA VAL A 718 -26.59 -46.93 36.96
C VAL A 718 -27.75 -45.99 37.30
N GLN A 719 -28.99 -46.49 37.21
CA GLN A 719 -30.22 -45.72 37.43
C GLN A 719 -31.20 -46.55 38.24
N ARG A 720 -31.63 -46.02 39.38
CA ARG A 720 -32.54 -46.67 40.33
C ARG A 720 -33.81 -45.85 40.44
N LEU A 721 -34.94 -46.54 40.53
CA LEU A 721 -36.14 -46.00 41.14
C LEU A 721 -36.02 -46.29 42.65
N GLU A 722 -35.81 -45.26 43.46
CA GLU A 722 -35.52 -45.43 44.89
C GLU A 722 -36.42 -44.58 45.81
N ASN A 723 -36.73 -45.15 46.97
CA ASN A 723 -37.43 -44.51 48.08
C ASN A 723 -36.63 -44.82 49.35
N ASP A 724 -36.10 -43.79 49.99
CA ASP A 724 -35.24 -43.88 51.18
C ASP A 724 -36.00 -43.71 52.50
N SER A 725 -37.34 -43.66 52.46
CA SER A 725 -38.16 -43.63 53.65
C SER A 725 -38.18 -45.00 54.35
N GLY A 726 -37.64 -45.05 55.59
CA GLY A 726 -37.74 -46.23 56.44
C GLY A 726 -39.19 -46.57 56.88
N ALA A 727 -40.11 -45.62 56.78
CA ALA A 727 -41.51 -45.78 57.14
C ALA A 727 -42.38 -46.37 56.01
N SER A 728 -41.97 -46.22 54.74
CA SER A 728 -42.68 -46.76 53.57
C SER A 728 -41.67 -47.23 52.50
N PRO A 729 -41.24 -48.50 52.51
CA PRO A 729 -40.03 -48.96 51.81
C PRO A 729 -40.23 -49.30 50.31
N THR A 730 -41.23 -48.71 49.66
CA THR A 730 -41.60 -49.01 48.26
C THR A 730 -41.19 -47.88 47.32
N ALA A 731 -40.43 -48.18 46.28
CA ALA A 731 -40.16 -47.25 45.18
C ALA A 731 -40.99 -47.66 43.96
N ALA A 732 -41.85 -46.78 43.44
CA ALA A 732 -42.82 -47.14 42.39
C ALA A 732 -43.00 -46.06 41.32
N LEU A 733 -43.27 -46.51 40.09
CA LEU A 733 -43.71 -45.68 38.98
C LEU A 733 -45.24 -45.70 38.95
N GLY A 734 -45.82 -44.52 39.10
CA GLY A 734 -47.25 -44.35 39.23
C GLY A 734 -47.95 -44.02 37.92
N PHE A 735 -49.11 -44.62 37.67
CA PHE A 735 -50.04 -44.21 36.61
C PHE A 735 -51.31 -43.61 37.24
N GLN A 736 -51.76 -42.49 36.69
CA GLN A 736 -52.95 -41.78 37.17
C GLN A 736 -53.89 -41.45 36.00
N VAL A 737 -55.19 -41.57 36.25
CA VAL A 737 -56.25 -41.04 35.39
C VAL A 737 -57.07 -40.07 36.25
N THR A 738 -57.20 -38.81 35.81
CA THR A 738 -57.85 -37.74 36.57
C THR A 738 -59.23 -37.41 36.03
N ASN A 739 -60.21 -37.27 36.92
CA ASN A 739 -61.43 -36.49 36.69
C ASN A 739 -61.61 -35.50 37.85
N SER A 740 -62.00 -34.27 37.55
CA SER A 740 -61.86 -33.12 38.45
C SER A 740 -62.83 -33.14 39.64
N GLY A 741 -62.30 -33.10 40.86
CA GLY A 741 -63.03 -32.75 42.09
C GLY A 741 -62.85 -33.76 43.22
N SER A 742 -61.80 -33.57 44.02
CA SER A 742 -61.41 -34.37 45.20
C SER A 742 -60.76 -35.74 44.93
N GLU A 743 -59.43 -35.78 44.67
CA GLU A 743 -58.43 -36.19 45.68
C GLU A 743 -56.99 -36.28 45.12
N THR A 744 -56.06 -36.45 46.06
CA THR A 744 -54.74 -35.84 46.16
C THR A 744 -53.60 -36.87 46.12
N ARG A 745 -52.69 -36.69 45.15
CA ARG A 745 -51.24 -37.01 45.17
C ARG A 745 -50.71 -38.45 45.30
N SER A 746 -51.48 -39.50 45.04
CA SER A 746 -50.89 -40.84 44.76
C SER A 746 -51.38 -41.43 43.44
N ALA A 747 -50.48 -42.06 42.69
CA ALA A 747 -50.88 -42.92 41.59
C ALA A 747 -51.72 -44.07 42.15
N LYS A 748 -52.88 -44.32 41.55
CA LYS A 748 -53.84 -45.30 42.09
C LYS A 748 -53.48 -46.73 41.69
N ALA A 749 -52.58 -46.87 40.71
CA ALA A 749 -51.92 -48.10 40.34
C ALA A 749 -50.47 -47.82 39.91
N GLY A 750 -49.57 -48.78 40.12
CA GLY A 750 -48.18 -48.64 39.71
C GLY A 750 -47.39 -49.94 39.76
N PHE A 751 -46.19 -49.89 39.18
CA PHE A 751 -45.18 -50.94 39.30
C PHE A 751 -44.08 -50.46 40.25
N GLY A 752 -43.67 -51.29 41.20
CA GLY A 752 -42.68 -50.88 42.20
C GLY A 752 -41.84 -52.00 42.80
N LEU A 753 -40.77 -51.59 43.47
CA LEU A 753 -39.85 -52.44 44.20
C LEU A 753 -40.05 -52.23 45.71
N THR A 754 -40.34 -53.29 46.48
CA THR A 754 -40.39 -53.25 47.95
C THR A 754 -39.11 -53.84 48.52
N ARG A 755 -38.42 -53.14 49.42
CA ARG A 755 -37.20 -53.64 50.09
C ARG A 755 -37.51 -54.75 51.11
N ASN A 756 -36.69 -55.80 51.15
CA ASN A 756 -36.68 -56.79 52.23
C ASN A 756 -35.36 -56.68 53.03
N ALA A 757 -35.46 -56.16 54.26
CA ALA A 757 -34.35 -55.85 55.16
C ALA A 757 -33.25 -54.92 54.57
N ALA A 758 -32.22 -54.62 55.37
CA ALA A 758 -31.22 -53.59 55.12
C ALA A 758 -30.48 -53.69 53.76
N ASN A 759 -30.44 -54.88 53.15
CA ASN A 759 -29.60 -55.18 51.98
C ASN A 759 -30.27 -54.96 50.62
N GLY A 760 -31.41 -54.27 50.54
CA GLY A 760 -31.97 -53.76 49.27
C GLY A 760 -32.40 -54.83 48.25
N ARG A 761 -32.48 -56.12 48.65
CA ARG A 761 -33.11 -57.18 47.85
C ARG A 761 -34.61 -57.10 48.06
N GLY A 762 -35.38 -57.04 46.98
CA GLY A 762 -36.78 -56.65 47.06
C GLY A 762 -37.72 -57.46 46.17
N GLN A 763 -38.99 -57.16 46.31
CA GLN A 763 -40.06 -57.71 45.49
C GLN A 763 -40.42 -56.72 44.37
N LEU A 764 -40.54 -57.19 43.12
CA LEU A 764 -41.22 -56.46 42.05
C LEU A 764 -42.72 -56.70 42.16
N GLY A 765 -43.51 -55.63 42.34
CA GLY A 765 -44.95 -55.73 42.59
C GLY A 765 -45.79 -54.79 41.73
N VAL A 766 -47.03 -55.20 41.51
CA VAL A 766 -48.14 -54.33 41.11
C VAL A 766 -48.83 -53.86 42.38
N TYR A 767 -48.91 -52.54 42.57
CA TYR A 767 -49.51 -51.92 43.74
C TYR A 767 -50.80 -51.22 43.33
N LEU A 768 -51.86 -51.43 44.09
CA LEU A 768 -53.14 -50.75 43.95
C LEU A 768 -53.57 -50.25 45.32
N ARG A 769 -53.77 -48.94 45.43
CA ARG A 769 -54.18 -48.27 46.66
C ARG A 769 -55.66 -47.90 46.57
N ALA A 770 -56.47 -48.49 47.43
CA ALA A 770 -57.91 -48.26 47.48
C ALA A 770 -58.30 -47.06 48.35
N THR A 771 -57.45 -46.69 49.31
CA THR A 771 -57.66 -45.54 50.20
C THR A 771 -57.34 -44.25 49.47
N ASN A 772 -58.18 -43.25 49.69
CA ASN A 772 -58.04 -41.95 49.06
C ASN A 772 -57.24 -41.02 49.99
N ASP A 773 -55.92 -41.10 49.89
CA ASP A 773 -55.00 -40.38 50.78
C ASP A 773 -53.69 -39.98 50.05
N ASN A 774 -52.84 -39.22 50.74
CA ASN A 774 -51.57 -38.69 50.22
C ASN A 774 -50.36 -39.60 50.51
N SER A 775 -50.59 -40.83 50.98
CA SER A 775 -49.49 -41.70 51.41
C SER A 775 -48.96 -42.52 50.23
N ASP A 776 -47.66 -42.80 50.26
CA ASP A 776 -47.02 -43.66 49.26
C ASP A 776 -47.51 -45.10 49.33
N PHE A 777 -47.25 -45.86 48.26
CA PHE A 777 -47.50 -47.30 48.25
C PHE A 777 -46.72 -48.00 49.37
N ASN A 778 -47.40 -48.86 50.10
CA ASN A 778 -46.78 -49.74 51.11
C ASN A 778 -47.12 -51.22 50.81
N LEU A 779 -46.65 -52.14 51.65
CA LEU A 779 -46.90 -53.57 51.46
C LEU A 779 -48.39 -53.98 51.45
N ALA A 780 -49.28 -53.20 52.08
CA ALA A 780 -50.72 -53.49 52.04
C ALA A 780 -51.36 -53.20 50.65
N ASP A 781 -50.72 -52.35 49.85
CA ASP A 781 -51.17 -51.99 48.51
C ASP A 781 -50.76 -53.04 47.45
N LEU A 782 -49.86 -53.96 47.79
CA LEU A 782 -49.36 -54.97 46.87
C LEU A 782 -50.45 -55.99 46.48
N LYS A 783 -50.72 -56.14 45.19
CA LYS A 783 -51.75 -57.08 44.68
C LYS A 783 -51.20 -58.26 43.88
N SER A 784 -50.00 -58.16 43.28
CA SER A 784 -49.33 -59.31 42.66
C SER A 784 -47.86 -58.98 42.41
N GLY A 785 -47.03 -59.98 42.14
CA GLY A 785 -45.66 -59.73 41.71
C GLY A 785 -44.70 -60.88 41.92
N TRP A 786 -43.42 -60.62 41.68
CA TRP A 786 -42.32 -61.56 41.91
C TRP A 786 -41.59 -61.21 43.19
N ASN A 787 -41.61 -62.13 44.16
CA ASN A 787 -40.87 -61.97 45.40
C ASN A 787 -39.35 -62.01 45.18
N ALA A 788 -38.56 -61.81 46.24
CA ALA A 788 -37.10 -61.82 46.16
C ALA A 788 -36.50 -63.17 45.70
N ALA A 789 -37.28 -64.25 45.71
CA ALA A 789 -36.91 -65.57 45.17
C ALA A 789 -37.35 -65.76 43.70
N GLY A 790 -37.94 -64.74 43.06
CA GLY A 790 -38.43 -64.81 41.69
C GLY A 790 -39.75 -65.56 41.54
N LEU A 791 -40.45 -65.88 42.63
CA LEU A 791 -41.73 -66.58 42.59
C LEU A 791 -42.85 -65.57 42.38
N PHE A 792 -43.65 -65.78 41.33
CA PHE A 792 -44.87 -65.01 41.09
C PHE A 792 -45.94 -65.42 42.11
N HIS A 793 -46.59 -64.44 42.74
CA HIS A 793 -47.73 -64.68 43.63
C HIS A 793 -48.97 -63.89 43.17
N SER A 794 -50.12 -64.50 43.41
CA SER A 794 -51.44 -63.88 43.27
C SER A 794 -51.89 -63.28 44.60
N PHE A 795 -52.78 -62.28 44.57
CA PHE A 795 -53.27 -61.64 45.80
C PHE A 795 -53.95 -62.64 46.74
N MET A 796 -53.44 -62.76 47.96
CA MET A 796 -54.10 -63.50 49.03
C MET A 796 -55.22 -62.64 49.62
N GLY A 797 -56.45 -63.09 49.48
CA GLY A 797 -57.62 -62.49 50.11
C GLY A 797 -57.66 -62.77 51.61
N THR A 798 -58.50 -62.02 52.30
CA THR A 798 -58.81 -62.20 53.73
C THR A 798 -59.50 -63.54 53.99
N THR A 799 -59.13 -64.23 55.06
CA THR A 799 -59.80 -65.45 55.50
C THR A 799 -61.29 -65.22 55.73
N VAL A 800 -62.13 -66.09 55.18
CA VAL A 800 -63.58 -66.06 55.36
C VAL A 800 -63.97 -66.89 56.58
N ALA A 801 -64.20 -66.21 57.71
CA ALA A 801 -64.41 -66.86 58.99
C ALA A 801 -65.80 -67.50 59.19
N SER A 802 -66.83 -67.06 58.44
CA SER A 802 -68.17 -67.69 58.36
C SER A 802 -69.08 -66.86 57.44
N ALA A 803 -69.58 -67.44 56.33
CA ALA A 803 -70.56 -66.77 55.46
C ALA A 803 -71.27 -67.78 54.53
N SER A 804 -72.57 -67.58 54.27
CA SER A 804 -73.29 -68.31 53.21
C SER A 804 -73.02 -67.75 51.80
N ILE A 805 -72.56 -66.50 51.74
CA ILE A 805 -72.11 -65.78 50.53
C ILE A 805 -70.62 -65.49 50.68
N ILE A 806 -69.81 -66.00 49.78
CA ILE A 806 -68.38 -65.63 49.73
C ILE A 806 -68.23 -64.32 48.96
N VAL A 807 -67.54 -63.34 49.52
CA VAL A 807 -67.12 -62.13 48.80
C VAL A 807 -65.62 -62.22 48.57
N PRO A 808 -65.15 -62.55 47.35
CA PRO A 808 -63.73 -62.70 47.10
C PRO A 808 -62.99 -61.38 47.30
N THR A 809 -62.02 -61.36 48.21
CA THR A 809 -61.12 -60.22 48.39
C THR A 809 -59.75 -60.45 47.74
N GLY A 810 -59.53 -61.62 47.13
CA GLY A 810 -58.33 -61.97 46.37
C GLY A 810 -58.52 -63.27 45.59
N ASN A 811 -57.47 -63.72 44.91
CA ASN A 811 -57.50 -64.92 44.07
C ASN A 811 -57.25 -66.21 44.87
N LEU A 812 -56.78 -66.10 46.11
CA LEU A 812 -56.54 -67.21 47.01
C LEU A 812 -56.94 -66.80 48.43
N PHE A 813 -57.78 -67.57 49.11
CA PHE A 813 -58.11 -67.32 50.52
C PHE A 813 -58.56 -68.59 51.23
N HIS A 814 -58.47 -68.56 52.56
CA HIS A 814 -58.98 -69.62 53.43
C HIS A 814 -60.46 -69.38 53.75
N VAL A 815 -61.20 -70.47 53.92
CA VAL A 815 -62.55 -70.51 54.45
C VAL A 815 -62.50 -71.29 55.75
N SER A 816 -62.48 -70.54 56.87
CA SER A 816 -62.29 -71.11 58.20
C SER A 816 -63.59 -71.36 58.97
N GLY A 817 -64.71 -70.86 58.44
CA GLY A 817 -66.04 -71.08 59.01
C GLY A 817 -66.64 -72.44 58.66
N THR A 818 -67.71 -72.80 59.36
CA THR A 818 -68.48 -74.04 59.15
C THR A 818 -69.85 -73.82 58.50
N THR A 819 -70.19 -72.57 58.17
CA THR A 819 -71.46 -72.23 57.50
C THR A 819 -71.46 -72.71 56.05
N ASN A 820 -72.50 -73.42 55.64
CA ASN A 820 -72.67 -73.87 54.26
C ASN A 820 -72.72 -72.69 53.28
N ILE A 821 -72.00 -72.82 52.16
CA ILE A 821 -71.91 -71.79 51.11
C ILE A 821 -72.94 -72.11 50.04
N THR A 822 -73.71 -71.11 49.62
CA THR A 822 -74.73 -71.26 48.56
C THR A 822 -74.49 -70.35 47.36
N THR A 823 -73.57 -69.38 47.47
CA THR A 823 -73.25 -68.42 46.39
C THR A 823 -71.89 -67.75 46.65
N ILE A 824 -71.28 -67.23 45.58
CA ILE A 824 -70.05 -66.41 45.61
C ILE A 824 -70.36 -65.10 44.89
N ASP A 825 -70.16 -63.96 45.53
CA ASP A 825 -70.39 -62.64 44.94
C ASP A 825 -69.40 -62.38 43.79
N GLY A 826 -69.94 -62.02 42.62
CA GLY A 826 -69.15 -61.64 41.44
C GLY A 826 -69.07 -60.12 41.23
N THR A 827 -69.64 -59.32 42.13
CA THR A 827 -69.68 -57.86 42.01
C THR A 827 -68.26 -57.28 42.00
N GLY A 828 -67.93 -56.53 40.93
CA GLY A 828 -66.60 -55.92 40.76
C GLY A 828 -65.49 -56.88 40.29
N ILE A 829 -65.81 -58.15 40.03
CA ILE A 829 -64.87 -59.14 39.50
C ILE A 829 -64.95 -59.18 37.97
N ILE A 830 -63.79 -59.10 37.30
CA ILE A 830 -63.70 -59.17 35.84
C ILE A 830 -63.92 -60.62 35.39
N ALA A 831 -64.73 -60.82 34.34
CA ALA A 831 -64.94 -62.14 33.73
C ALA A 831 -63.60 -62.78 33.31
N GLY A 832 -63.45 -64.08 33.56
CA GLY A 832 -62.20 -64.83 33.44
C GLY A 832 -61.37 -64.89 34.72
N THR A 833 -61.80 -64.26 35.82
CA THR A 833 -61.09 -64.37 37.11
C THR A 833 -61.31 -65.75 37.73
N THR A 834 -60.20 -66.43 38.02
CA THR A 834 -60.18 -67.67 38.82
C THR A 834 -59.85 -67.36 40.27
N ILE A 835 -60.62 -67.95 41.18
CA ILE A 835 -60.35 -67.93 42.62
C ILE A 835 -60.10 -69.35 43.13
N ARG A 836 -59.27 -69.44 44.16
CA ARG A 836 -58.99 -70.67 44.90
C ARG A 836 -59.40 -70.50 46.35
N MET A 837 -60.29 -71.36 46.80
CA MET A 837 -60.70 -71.47 48.20
C MET A 837 -59.98 -72.67 48.81
N ILE A 838 -59.40 -72.48 50.00
CA ILE A 838 -58.88 -73.56 50.85
C ILE A 838 -59.80 -73.65 52.07
N PHE A 839 -60.37 -74.82 52.36
CA PHE A 839 -61.29 -75.00 53.48
C PHE A 839 -60.52 -75.48 54.72
N ASP A 840 -60.71 -74.83 55.87
CA ASP A 840 -60.03 -75.24 57.12
C ASP A 840 -60.85 -76.25 57.92
N GLY A 841 -62.08 -76.55 57.50
CA GLY A 841 -63.00 -77.43 58.19
C GLY A 841 -64.17 -77.88 57.33
N ILE A 842 -65.13 -78.54 57.98
CA ILE A 842 -66.28 -79.14 57.30
C ILE A 842 -67.37 -78.10 57.08
N LEU A 843 -67.75 -77.92 55.82
CA LEU A 843 -68.96 -77.24 55.37
C LEU A 843 -69.46 -77.89 54.07
N THR A 844 -70.64 -77.50 53.60
CA THR A 844 -71.11 -77.87 52.26
C THR A 844 -71.23 -76.65 51.36
N VAL A 845 -70.52 -76.67 50.23
CA VAL A 845 -70.75 -75.77 49.09
C VAL A 845 -71.87 -76.37 48.25
N THR A 846 -73.00 -75.67 48.18
CA THR A 846 -74.22 -76.17 47.55
C THR A 846 -74.26 -75.73 46.10
N THR A 847 -74.45 -76.67 45.17
CA THR A 847 -74.63 -76.33 43.74
C THR A 847 -76.00 -75.69 43.52
N GLY A 848 -76.09 -74.73 42.60
CA GLY A 848 -77.30 -73.93 42.37
C GLY A 848 -76.94 -72.49 42.10
N SER A 849 -77.84 -71.55 42.42
CA SER A 849 -77.63 -70.09 42.31
C SER A 849 -76.70 -69.71 41.13
N ASN A 850 -75.58 -69.04 41.42
CA ASN A 850 -74.51 -68.73 40.50
C ASN A 850 -73.33 -69.71 40.57
N LEU A 851 -73.44 -70.88 41.23
CA LEU A 851 -72.38 -71.89 41.36
C LEU A 851 -72.67 -73.11 40.48
N LYS A 852 -71.99 -73.20 39.33
CA LYS A 852 -72.09 -74.31 38.38
C LYS A 852 -71.02 -75.35 38.69
N MET A 853 -71.45 -76.40 39.39
CA MET A 853 -70.60 -77.45 39.95
C MET A 853 -71.19 -78.82 39.59
N ALA A 854 -70.38 -79.87 39.56
CA ALA A 854 -70.85 -81.23 39.24
C ALA A 854 -71.83 -81.81 40.30
N GLY A 855 -71.92 -81.18 41.47
CA GLY A 855 -72.78 -81.52 42.60
C GLY A 855 -72.35 -80.75 43.85
N ASN A 856 -73.13 -80.86 44.93
CA ASN A 856 -72.75 -80.32 46.24
C ASN A 856 -71.36 -80.82 46.65
N PHE A 857 -70.56 -79.97 47.28
CA PHE A 857 -69.24 -80.31 47.78
C PHE A 857 -69.21 -80.21 49.29
N THR A 858 -69.16 -81.35 49.99
CA THR A 858 -68.88 -81.36 51.44
C THR A 858 -67.37 -81.41 51.63
N THR A 859 -66.83 -80.40 52.30
CA THR A 859 -65.39 -80.19 52.46
C THR A 859 -64.85 -80.91 53.70
N SER A 860 -63.57 -81.22 53.69
CA SER A 860 -62.73 -81.45 54.87
C SER A 860 -61.67 -80.35 55.01
N ALA A 861 -60.92 -80.36 56.11
CA ALA A 861 -59.77 -79.47 56.27
C ALA A 861 -58.75 -79.73 55.13
N SER A 862 -58.14 -78.66 54.63
CA SER A 862 -57.20 -78.64 53.49
C SER A 862 -57.81 -78.87 52.11
N ASP A 863 -59.10 -79.15 51.99
CA ASP A 863 -59.76 -79.26 50.68
C ASP A 863 -59.69 -77.94 49.94
N MET A 864 -59.67 -78.01 48.61
CA MET A 864 -59.68 -76.85 47.75
C MET A 864 -60.81 -76.91 46.74
N LEU A 865 -61.33 -75.74 46.40
CA LEU A 865 -62.25 -75.55 45.29
C LEU A 865 -61.77 -74.38 44.44
N LEU A 866 -61.58 -74.64 43.15
CA LEU A 866 -61.23 -73.64 42.13
C LEU A 866 -62.48 -73.32 41.33
N MET A 867 -62.79 -72.03 41.25
CA MET A 867 -63.95 -71.51 40.53
C MET A 867 -63.53 -70.36 39.63
N THR A 868 -64.08 -70.31 38.41
CA THR A 868 -63.85 -69.22 37.44
C THR A 868 -65.14 -68.49 37.12
N TRP A 869 -65.09 -67.16 37.16
CA TRP A 869 -66.22 -66.28 36.91
C TRP A 869 -66.38 -65.99 35.41
N ASP A 870 -67.57 -66.17 34.82
CA ASP A 870 -67.84 -65.82 33.42
C ASP A 870 -68.46 -64.41 33.23
N GLY A 871 -68.74 -63.71 34.33
CA GLY A 871 -69.52 -62.46 34.32
C GLY A 871 -70.95 -62.60 34.87
N THR A 872 -71.46 -63.83 35.04
CA THR A 872 -72.80 -64.13 35.60
C THR A 872 -72.79 -65.33 36.57
N ASN A 873 -71.99 -66.37 36.29
CA ASN A 873 -71.88 -67.57 37.10
C ASN A 873 -70.40 -67.95 37.34
N TRP A 874 -70.16 -68.63 38.46
CA TRP A 874 -68.93 -69.30 38.80
C TRP A 874 -68.97 -70.75 38.33
N TYR A 875 -68.02 -71.15 37.51
CA TYR A 875 -67.84 -72.53 37.04
C TYR A 875 -66.71 -73.18 37.80
N GLU A 876 -66.97 -74.38 38.28
CA GLU A 876 -65.92 -75.22 38.86
C GLU A 876 -64.90 -75.61 37.79
N GLU A 877 -63.63 -75.33 38.07
CA GLU A 877 -62.50 -75.86 37.28
C GLU A 877 -61.94 -77.14 37.89
N GLY A 878 -62.03 -77.26 39.21
CA GLY A 878 -61.61 -78.45 39.92
C GLY A 878 -61.77 -78.32 41.42
N ARG A 879 -61.90 -79.46 42.09
CA ARG A 879 -61.90 -79.59 43.54
C ARG A 879 -60.92 -80.66 43.98
N SER A 880 -60.42 -80.56 45.20
CA SER A 880 -59.58 -81.60 45.81
C SER A 880 -60.25 -82.21 47.03
N ALA A 881 -59.88 -83.46 47.32
CA ALA A 881 -60.14 -84.13 48.60
C ALA A 881 -58.77 -84.34 49.27
N ASN A 882 -58.20 -83.27 49.80
CA ASN A 882 -56.87 -83.30 50.38
C ASN A 882 -56.95 -83.88 51.79
N ALA A 883 -55.97 -84.71 52.17
CA ALA A 883 -55.85 -85.26 53.52
C ALA A 883 -55.13 -84.30 54.47
#